data_AF-A0A2S3R6N0-F1
#
_entry.id   AF-A0A2S3R6N0-F1
#
_cell.length_a   1.000
_cell.length_b   1.000
_cell.length_c   1.000
_cell.angle_alpha   90.00
_cell.angle_beta   90.00
_cell.angle_gamma   90.00
#
_symmetry.space_group_name_H-M   'P 1'
#
loop_
_entity.id
_entity.type
_entity.pdbx_description
1 polymer ?
#
loop_
_entity_poly.entity_id
_entity_poly.type
_entity_poly.pdbx_seq_one_letter_code
_entity_poly.pdbx_strand_id
1 'polypeptide(L)'
;MNNENKPNHVEAIDKELDEYLQAETTDQTTESTSIQLDAFLAQEQTDEYSSKAVDDELDIYFENEQQSPWQALKGDDEAVHIGIDSEYVYNAEENRNDILSYQYYLIAGEHHMSDVVLTPVADVIKKSRAANKNREDELKAINRIKKPRKKFEEFLVEVLQTAMGRGFITGWPEKIYIYAHYLRADMVSFEAFWDTSQKAKLEVVRSTLTSTRGAYGIDLDAVGRTKQASEPVHFTDKNGKKRESRVRFVDTLLLSPGQSGLDSAGELIGIPKEVIPAPYRKDRMDELLVENEPLFLRYALRDAEITVKYGLEMQHFALNDIKESLKGKIPENRLDKLQFEHLPSTLGNFSVSLFKALTGDKNALNQALGMETKTIQYWNQTKGRVMQKKETVITAGRRIFEQLSVDCFHGGRNECYVFGGVNLGDYNDFDLATAYVNALMDIKPVDFEKSFTSTNINDYLGHKMGFAYVKFKFPEHTKFPSLPVRTDLYGLYYPLEGYSYCTAPEIEVAYNMGCDIEIQFGVIVPWIEDKEPLFKGFTELIREQRQKYTDEGDKFREKLWKEIGNTLYGKLGQGLKGKRGFNSLDGLSKNIPHSPVTNPYFAASATGFVRAVLSEQLAGIHKHHGDDVTVVSATTDGYLVDCTEEQLHVSGTISQRFSKICEQTGDGKMIKHKHHAKQIIAMKTRGQITGEYGDTEPVIAKAGVKPPESALSSAKDENAYMVELFLDRYPGQKIPNNSLISPRDMYLKDMDLIEIQREKTLNLEFDFKRKPINPRMTKIRHPKGHIVEHIYFDTVPWKNEQEGQQTRALFDGWRRDNCLKTMEDWENWIDYSKTKPLLKGSYIKYEEGGSQGALLKLALRALSKESYGLTKTINGKKLTLKQLTELFNNAGFRIADNAISNSRDTAFRPNILAATPRLIPLLRWLITTFPDMEIEHFFHKDELDEVKMMLKNS
;
A
#
# COMPACT_ATOMS: atom_id res chain seq x y z
N MET A 1 -19.20 -37.28 -19.62
CA MET A 1 -19.48 -37.16 -21.07
C MET A 1 -20.94 -36.80 -21.25
N ASN A 2 -21.20 -35.50 -21.44
CA ASN A 2 -22.34 -34.91 -22.14
C ASN A 2 -21.90 -33.46 -22.36
N ASN A 3 -21.29 -33.20 -23.52
CA ASN A 3 -20.91 -31.87 -23.97
C ASN A 3 -22.17 -31.18 -24.46
N GLU A 4 -22.77 -30.33 -23.64
CA GLU A 4 -23.67 -29.30 -24.16
C GLU A 4 -22.83 -28.22 -24.84
N ASN A 5 -23.14 -27.97 -26.12
CA ASN A 5 -22.56 -26.93 -26.95
C ASN A 5 -22.69 -25.56 -26.26
N LYS A 6 -21.60 -25.07 -25.65
CA LYS A 6 -21.43 -23.63 -25.41
C LYS A 6 -21.05 -22.98 -26.75
N PRO A 7 -21.71 -21.91 -27.20
CA PRO A 7 -21.32 -21.22 -28.43
C PRO A 7 -19.89 -20.68 -28.27
N ASN A 8 -19.12 -20.73 -29.35
CA ASN A 8 -17.73 -20.29 -29.40
C ASN A 8 -17.71 -18.75 -29.24
N HIS A 9 -17.41 -18.24 -28.04
CA HIS A 9 -17.62 -16.84 -27.67
C HIS A 9 -16.85 -15.80 -28.50
N VAL A 10 -15.75 -16.21 -29.16
CA VAL A 10 -15.03 -15.36 -30.13
C VAL A 10 -15.89 -15.08 -31.36
N GLU A 11 -16.64 -16.08 -31.84
CA GLU A 11 -17.54 -15.94 -33.00
C GLU A 11 -18.72 -15.02 -32.70
N ALA A 12 -19.17 -14.93 -31.44
CA ALA A 12 -20.27 -14.02 -31.06
C ALA A 12 -19.83 -12.55 -31.10
N ILE A 13 -18.63 -12.24 -30.61
CA ILE A 13 -18.04 -10.89 -30.67
C ILE A 13 -17.66 -10.54 -32.11
N ASP A 14 -17.07 -11.48 -32.86
CA ASP A 14 -16.76 -11.27 -34.28
C ASP A 14 -18.04 -11.04 -35.08
N LYS A 15 -19.15 -11.72 -34.75
CA LYS A 15 -20.46 -11.49 -35.38
C LYS A 15 -21.04 -10.12 -35.05
N GLU A 16 -20.97 -9.65 -33.81
CA GLU A 16 -21.40 -8.29 -33.43
C GLU A 16 -20.53 -7.22 -34.10
N LEU A 17 -19.21 -7.45 -34.23
CA LEU A 17 -18.30 -6.57 -34.98
C LEU A 17 -18.61 -6.57 -36.48
N ASP A 18 -18.91 -7.72 -37.07
CA ASP A 18 -19.28 -7.83 -38.48
C ASP A 18 -20.61 -7.13 -38.77
N GLU A 19 -21.59 -7.21 -37.86
CA GLU A 19 -22.86 -6.48 -37.94
C GLU A 19 -22.64 -4.95 -37.84
N TYR A 20 -21.73 -4.50 -36.97
CA TYR A 20 -21.32 -3.09 -36.86
C TYR A 20 -20.61 -2.59 -38.13
N LEU A 21 -19.65 -3.35 -38.66
CA LEU A 21 -18.88 -3.00 -39.88
C LEU A 21 -19.76 -3.02 -41.14
N GLN A 22 -20.79 -3.87 -41.19
CA GLN A 22 -21.76 -3.89 -42.30
C GLN A 22 -22.69 -2.67 -42.30
N ALA A 23 -23.03 -2.13 -41.13
CA ALA A 23 -23.87 -0.93 -41.02
C ALA A 23 -23.18 0.35 -41.56
N GLU A 24 -21.84 0.43 -41.51
CA GLU A 24 -21.08 1.56 -42.07
C GLU A 24 -20.88 1.52 -43.61
N THR A 25 -21.13 0.38 -44.26
CA THR A 25 -20.82 0.19 -45.70
C THR A 25 -21.99 0.40 -46.66
N THR A 26 -23.20 0.65 -46.16
CA THR A 26 -24.39 0.94 -47.00
C THR A 26 -24.74 2.41 -46.97
N ASP A 27 -23.94 3.24 -47.64
CA ASP A 27 -24.42 4.54 -48.10
C ASP A 27 -23.74 4.95 -49.41
N GLN A 28 -24.53 4.96 -50.51
CA GLN A 28 -24.49 5.91 -51.62
C GLN A 28 -25.28 5.41 -52.84
N THR A 29 -26.45 6.00 -53.11
CA THR A 29 -26.71 6.92 -54.26
C THR A 29 -28.20 7.14 -54.52
N THR A 30 -28.50 8.40 -54.86
CA THR A 30 -29.77 9.04 -55.21
C THR A 30 -30.47 8.47 -56.45
N GLU A 31 -31.74 8.03 -56.32
CA GLU A 31 -32.86 8.18 -57.29
C GLU A 31 -34.10 7.40 -56.80
N SER A 32 -35.03 8.01 -56.04
CA SER A 32 -36.36 7.39 -55.83
C SER A 32 -37.48 8.32 -55.31
N THR A 33 -37.39 9.63 -55.48
CA THR A 33 -38.38 10.59 -54.93
C THR A 33 -39.71 10.68 -55.69
N SER A 34 -39.94 9.91 -56.75
CA SER A 34 -41.22 9.95 -57.50
C SER A 34 -42.10 8.71 -57.32
N ILE A 35 -41.59 7.59 -56.80
CA ILE A 35 -42.36 6.34 -56.67
C ILE A 35 -43.11 6.24 -55.33
N GLN A 36 -42.67 6.96 -54.29
CA GLN A 36 -43.27 6.90 -52.95
C GLN A 36 -44.55 7.75 -52.79
N LEU A 37 -44.77 8.78 -53.61
CA LEU A 37 -45.93 9.66 -53.48
C LEU A 37 -47.20 9.00 -54.05
N ASP A 38 -47.09 8.26 -55.15
CA ASP A 38 -48.20 7.54 -55.75
C ASP A 38 -48.59 6.28 -54.94
N ALA A 39 -47.62 5.65 -54.28
CA ALA A 39 -47.87 4.55 -53.33
C ALA A 39 -48.58 5.04 -52.05
N PHE A 40 -48.25 6.25 -51.58
CA PHE A 40 -48.89 6.88 -50.43
C PHE A 40 -50.35 7.27 -50.72
N LEU A 41 -50.64 7.81 -51.90
CA LEU A 41 -52.00 8.21 -52.29
C LEU A 41 -52.94 7.03 -52.58
N ALA A 42 -52.39 5.87 -52.98
CA ALA A 42 -53.16 4.64 -53.14
C ALA A 42 -53.53 3.98 -51.79
N GLN A 43 -52.76 4.25 -50.73
CA GLN A 43 -52.95 3.67 -49.40
C GLN A 43 -54.00 4.45 -48.56
N GLU A 44 -54.25 5.72 -48.87
CA GLU A 44 -55.28 6.53 -48.18
C GLU A 44 -56.73 6.17 -48.56
N GLN A 45 -56.97 5.34 -49.57
CA GLN A 45 -58.34 5.01 -50.02
C GLN A 45 -58.94 3.74 -49.42
N THR A 46 -58.24 2.98 -48.55
CA THR A 46 -58.71 1.63 -48.19
C THR A 46 -58.71 1.19 -46.72
N ASP A 47 -58.38 2.01 -45.72
CA ASP A 47 -58.45 1.51 -44.33
C ASP A 47 -59.31 2.38 -43.40
N GLU A 48 -60.48 1.82 -43.05
CA GLU A 48 -61.33 2.26 -41.94
C GLU A 48 -60.53 2.20 -40.63
N TYR A 49 -60.40 3.34 -39.96
CA TYR A 49 -59.79 3.45 -38.63
C TYR A 49 -60.56 2.59 -37.62
N SER A 50 -59.90 1.56 -37.07
CA SER A 50 -60.38 0.82 -35.90
C SER A 50 -60.35 1.74 -34.67
N SER A 51 -61.53 2.08 -34.15
CA SER A 51 -61.75 2.99 -33.01
C SER A 51 -60.96 2.63 -31.73
N LYS A 52 -60.50 1.39 -31.61
CA LYS A 52 -59.84 0.89 -30.40
C LYS A 52 -58.42 1.44 -30.16
N ALA A 53 -57.66 1.70 -31.22
CA ALA A 53 -56.30 2.24 -31.10
C ALA A 53 -56.29 3.74 -30.75
N VAL A 54 -57.33 4.45 -31.17
CA VAL A 54 -57.54 5.88 -30.86
C VAL A 54 -58.08 6.04 -29.44
N ASP A 55 -58.94 5.13 -28.97
CA ASP A 55 -59.41 5.11 -27.58
C ASP A 55 -58.27 4.77 -26.61
N ASP A 56 -57.38 3.81 -26.92
CA ASP A 56 -56.20 3.50 -26.09
C ASP A 56 -55.17 4.67 -26.07
N GLU A 57 -54.97 5.39 -27.18
CA GLU A 57 -54.16 6.61 -27.22
C GLU A 57 -54.80 7.79 -26.47
N LEU A 58 -56.13 7.93 -26.52
CA LEU A 58 -56.87 8.96 -25.80
C LEU A 58 -56.92 8.68 -24.30
N ASP A 59 -57.05 7.42 -23.86
CA ASP A 59 -57.00 7.06 -22.44
C ASP A 59 -55.59 7.30 -21.86
N ILE A 60 -54.53 6.98 -22.61
CA ILE A 60 -53.15 7.37 -22.25
C ILE A 60 -53.01 8.90 -22.23
N TYR A 61 -53.61 9.63 -23.17
CA TYR A 61 -53.58 11.10 -23.21
C TYR A 61 -54.32 11.74 -22.02
N PHE A 62 -55.48 11.22 -21.61
CA PHE A 62 -56.28 11.73 -20.50
C PHE A 62 -55.74 11.31 -19.12
N GLU A 63 -55.07 10.16 -18.99
CA GLU A 63 -54.29 9.82 -17.78
C GLU A 63 -53.06 10.75 -17.64
N ASN A 64 -52.46 11.19 -18.76
CA ASN A 64 -51.32 12.10 -18.79
C ASN A 64 -51.68 13.57 -18.48
N GLU A 65 -52.94 14.02 -18.62
CA GLU A 65 -53.36 15.39 -18.24
C GLU A 65 -53.56 15.59 -16.74
N GLN A 66 -53.68 14.51 -15.94
CA GLN A 66 -53.84 14.62 -14.48
C GLN A 66 -52.53 14.71 -13.69
N GLN A 67 -51.35 14.60 -14.33
CA GLN A 67 -50.06 14.64 -13.63
C GLN A 67 -49.26 15.90 -13.96
N SER A 68 -48.77 16.55 -12.90
CA SER A 68 -48.02 17.79 -13.03
C SER A 68 -46.67 17.55 -13.76
N PRO A 69 -46.28 18.37 -14.77
CA PRO A 69 -45.03 18.23 -15.56
C PRO A 69 -43.71 18.24 -14.76
N TRP A 70 -43.80 18.46 -13.45
CA TRP A 70 -42.68 18.59 -12.52
C TRP A 70 -42.40 17.30 -11.73
N GLN A 71 -43.29 16.30 -11.75
CA GLN A 71 -43.09 15.03 -11.06
C GLN A 71 -42.30 14.06 -11.95
N ALA A 72 -41.15 13.60 -11.46
CA ALA A 72 -40.37 12.57 -12.13
C ALA A 72 -41.06 11.21 -11.99
N LEU A 73 -41.16 10.46 -13.09
CA LEU A 73 -41.66 9.09 -13.05
C LEU A 73 -40.57 8.17 -12.50
N LYS A 74 -40.88 7.49 -11.40
CA LYS A 74 -40.04 6.43 -10.87
C LYS A 74 -40.02 5.26 -11.84
N GLY A 75 -38.82 4.73 -12.09
CA GLY A 75 -38.68 3.47 -12.80
C GLY A 75 -39.41 2.34 -12.06
N ASP A 76 -40.07 1.50 -12.83
CA ASP A 76 -40.92 0.38 -12.40
C ASP A 76 -40.48 -0.97 -12.99
N ASP A 77 -39.42 -0.97 -13.80
CA ASP A 77 -38.89 -2.15 -14.49
C ASP A 77 -37.65 -2.76 -13.80
N GLU A 78 -37.21 -3.93 -14.29
CA GLU A 78 -36.08 -4.70 -13.77
C GLU A 78 -34.77 -3.91 -13.68
N ALA A 79 -33.88 -4.37 -12.80
CA ALA A 79 -32.57 -3.75 -12.62
C ALA A 79 -31.66 -4.04 -13.81
N VAL A 80 -30.93 -3.03 -14.27
CA VAL A 80 -29.95 -3.16 -15.35
C VAL A 80 -28.52 -3.07 -14.81
N HIS A 81 -27.61 -3.82 -15.43
CA HIS A 81 -26.20 -3.92 -15.06
C HIS A 81 -25.35 -3.48 -16.24
N ILE A 82 -24.53 -2.46 -16.07
CA ILE A 82 -23.77 -1.83 -17.16
C ILE A 82 -22.30 -1.77 -16.77
N GLY A 83 -21.46 -2.48 -17.51
CA GLY A 83 -20.02 -2.30 -17.48
C GLY A 83 -19.67 -1.10 -18.35
N ILE A 84 -18.80 -0.24 -17.86
CA ILE A 84 -18.28 0.90 -18.62
C ILE A 84 -16.76 0.91 -18.56
N ASP A 85 -16.18 1.47 -19.60
CA ASP A 85 -14.76 1.75 -19.71
C ASP A 85 -14.56 2.91 -20.70
N SER A 86 -13.39 3.54 -20.72
CA SER A 86 -13.08 4.60 -21.70
C SER A 86 -11.64 4.53 -22.20
N GLU A 87 -11.45 4.69 -23.51
CA GLU A 87 -10.12 4.80 -24.11
C GLU A 87 -9.76 6.25 -24.37
N TYR A 88 -8.50 6.59 -24.10
CA TYR A 88 -7.99 7.96 -24.26
C TYR A 88 -6.51 7.99 -24.59
N VAL A 89 -6.05 9.15 -25.09
CA VAL A 89 -4.64 9.47 -25.26
C VAL A 89 -4.30 10.75 -24.49
N TYR A 90 -3.15 10.78 -23.82
CA TYR A 90 -2.73 11.97 -23.10
C TYR A 90 -2.31 13.10 -24.05
N ASN A 91 -2.89 14.28 -23.84
CA ASN A 91 -2.56 15.51 -24.55
C ASN A 91 -1.68 16.40 -23.67
N ALA A 92 -0.39 16.46 -24.00
CA ALA A 92 0.60 17.19 -23.23
C ALA A 92 0.48 18.74 -23.34
N GLU A 93 -0.10 19.26 -24.42
CA GLU A 93 -0.25 20.71 -24.63
C GLU A 93 -1.37 21.28 -23.73
N GLU A 94 -2.46 20.53 -23.61
CA GLU A 94 -3.63 20.91 -22.80
C GLU A 94 -3.59 20.29 -21.39
N ASN A 95 -2.59 19.45 -21.09
CA ASN A 95 -2.43 18.72 -19.83
C ASN A 95 -3.72 17.97 -19.43
N ARG A 96 -4.35 17.32 -20.41
CA ARG A 96 -5.64 16.61 -20.30
C ARG A 96 -5.64 15.35 -21.17
N ASN A 97 -6.64 14.50 -21.02
CA ASN A 97 -6.87 13.33 -21.86
C ASN A 97 -7.82 13.67 -23.01
N ASP A 98 -7.39 13.33 -24.23
CA ASP A 98 -8.24 13.31 -25.42
C ASP A 98 -8.97 11.96 -25.46
N ILE A 99 -10.26 11.98 -25.12
CA ILE A 99 -11.09 10.78 -25.01
C ILE A 99 -11.41 10.27 -26.42
N LEU A 100 -11.08 9.02 -26.72
CA LEU A 100 -11.25 8.40 -28.03
C LEU A 100 -12.59 7.67 -28.12
N SER A 101 -12.99 6.96 -27.07
CA SER A 101 -14.26 6.22 -27.04
C SER A 101 -14.85 6.11 -25.64
N TYR A 102 -16.16 5.87 -25.61
CA TYR A 102 -16.87 5.33 -24.45
C TYR A 102 -17.45 3.98 -24.83
N GLN A 103 -17.23 2.97 -24.01
CA GLN A 103 -17.71 1.62 -24.27
C GLN A 103 -18.63 1.16 -23.14
N TYR A 104 -19.62 0.36 -23.48
CA TYR A 104 -20.48 -0.27 -22.48
C TYR A 104 -20.81 -1.72 -22.82
N TYR A 105 -21.11 -2.48 -21.76
CA TYR A 105 -21.73 -3.79 -21.84
C TYR A 105 -22.91 -3.84 -20.87
N LEU A 106 -24.12 -3.80 -21.39
CA LEU A 106 -25.37 -3.85 -20.65
C LEU A 106 -25.89 -5.29 -20.57
N ILE A 107 -26.33 -5.69 -19.39
CA ILE A 107 -27.04 -6.94 -19.10
C ILE A 107 -28.37 -6.58 -18.42
N ALA A 108 -29.47 -7.07 -18.98
CA ALA A 108 -30.83 -6.93 -18.46
C ALA A 108 -31.55 -8.28 -18.59
N GLY A 109 -31.74 -8.97 -17.46
CA GLY A 109 -32.22 -10.35 -17.46
C GLY A 109 -31.31 -11.28 -18.28
N GLU A 110 -31.87 -11.97 -19.27
CA GLU A 110 -31.12 -12.82 -20.20
C GLU A 110 -30.56 -12.06 -21.42
N HIS A 111 -30.97 -10.80 -21.60
CA HIS A 111 -30.55 -9.97 -22.72
C HIS A 111 -29.24 -9.24 -22.41
N HIS A 112 -28.42 -9.07 -23.44
CA HIS A 112 -27.21 -8.28 -23.39
C HIS A 112 -27.08 -7.41 -24.64
N MET A 113 -26.40 -6.29 -24.49
CA MET A 113 -25.94 -5.46 -25.61
C MET A 113 -24.67 -4.73 -25.23
N SER A 114 -23.84 -4.48 -26.21
CA SER A 114 -22.65 -3.67 -26.04
C SER A 114 -22.41 -2.81 -27.26
N ASP A 115 -21.65 -1.73 -27.07
CA ASP A 115 -21.27 -0.83 -28.14
C ASP A 115 -20.02 -0.03 -27.74
N VAL A 116 -19.32 0.51 -28.74
CA VAL A 116 -18.21 1.46 -28.59
C VAL A 116 -18.58 2.75 -29.30
N VAL A 117 -18.81 3.80 -28.52
CA VAL A 117 -19.14 5.12 -29.03
C VAL A 117 -17.86 5.92 -29.23
N LEU A 118 -17.40 6.04 -30.48
CA LEU A 118 -16.30 6.92 -30.83
C LEU A 118 -16.67 8.39 -30.60
N THR A 119 -15.73 9.17 -30.07
CA THR A 119 -15.95 10.60 -29.81
C THR A 119 -15.66 11.44 -31.04
N PRO A 120 -16.13 12.72 -31.08
CA PRO A 120 -15.71 13.66 -32.12
C PRO A 120 -14.19 13.85 -32.20
N VAL A 121 -13.47 13.60 -31.11
CA VAL A 121 -12.00 13.67 -31.07
C VAL A 121 -11.38 12.52 -31.86
N ALA A 122 -11.88 11.29 -31.67
CA ALA A 122 -11.47 10.13 -32.46
C ALA A 122 -11.70 10.35 -33.96
N ASP A 123 -12.86 10.88 -34.35
CA ASP A 123 -13.16 11.20 -35.75
C ASP A 123 -12.17 12.20 -36.36
N VAL A 124 -11.81 13.24 -35.61
CA VAL A 124 -10.84 14.25 -36.06
C VAL A 124 -9.45 13.66 -36.20
N ILE A 125 -9.04 12.77 -35.28
CA ILE A 125 -7.77 12.04 -35.36
C ILE A 125 -7.77 11.16 -36.63
N LYS A 126 -8.78 10.30 -36.80
CA LYS A 126 -8.91 9.43 -37.99
C LYS A 126 -8.85 10.24 -39.29
N LYS A 127 -9.64 11.30 -39.41
CA LYS A 127 -9.66 12.19 -40.60
C LYS A 127 -8.33 12.92 -40.82
N SER A 128 -7.65 13.35 -39.76
CA SER A 128 -6.38 14.07 -39.87
C SER A 128 -5.25 13.16 -40.33
N ARG A 129 -5.18 11.94 -39.80
CA ARG A 129 -4.17 10.95 -40.21
C ARG A 129 -4.42 10.39 -41.60
N ALA A 130 -5.68 10.13 -41.95
CA ALA A 130 -6.05 9.76 -43.33
C ALA A 130 -5.65 10.86 -44.35
N ALA A 131 -5.70 12.13 -43.93
CA ALA A 131 -5.24 13.27 -44.73
C ALA A 131 -3.72 13.55 -44.65
N ASN A 132 -2.94 12.67 -44.00
CA ASN A 132 -1.49 12.82 -43.77
C ASN A 132 -1.10 14.17 -43.13
N LYS A 133 -1.96 14.73 -42.27
CA LYS A 133 -1.64 15.95 -41.52
C LYS A 133 -0.56 15.65 -40.48
N ASN A 134 0.32 16.62 -40.24
CA ASN A 134 1.28 16.52 -39.14
C ASN A 134 0.55 16.61 -37.78
N ARG A 135 1.24 16.23 -36.71
CA ARG A 135 0.67 16.21 -35.34
C ARG A 135 0.23 17.60 -34.86
N GLU A 136 0.91 18.66 -35.27
CA GLU A 136 0.55 20.03 -34.87
C GLU A 136 -0.80 20.45 -35.46
N ASP A 137 -1.06 20.12 -36.72
CA ASP A 137 -2.33 20.39 -37.38
C ASP A 137 -3.47 19.50 -36.88
N GLU A 138 -3.17 18.25 -36.51
CA GLU A 138 -4.10 17.35 -35.81
C GLU A 138 -4.52 17.94 -34.46
N LEU A 139 -3.56 18.37 -33.62
CA LEU A 139 -3.83 18.99 -32.32
C LEU A 139 -4.64 20.29 -32.44
N LYS A 140 -4.30 21.14 -33.42
CA LYS A 140 -5.10 22.35 -33.73
C LYS A 140 -6.54 22.00 -34.12
N ALA A 141 -6.76 20.89 -34.82
CA ALA A 141 -8.10 20.45 -35.20
C ALA A 141 -8.87 19.91 -33.97
N ILE A 142 -8.21 19.12 -33.11
CA ILE A 142 -8.79 18.61 -31.86
C ILE A 142 -9.23 19.78 -30.97
N ASN A 143 -8.37 20.79 -30.80
CA ASN A 143 -8.66 21.95 -29.96
C ASN A 143 -9.80 22.85 -30.47
N ARG A 144 -10.28 22.66 -31.71
CA ARG A 144 -11.44 23.37 -32.26
C ARG A 144 -12.77 22.65 -32.00
N ILE A 145 -12.75 21.42 -31.52
CA ILE A 145 -13.96 20.64 -31.23
C ILE A 145 -14.73 21.31 -30.09
N LYS A 146 -15.99 21.66 -30.35
CA LYS A 146 -16.91 22.14 -29.32
C LYS A 146 -17.50 20.93 -28.59
N LYS A 147 -17.44 20.93 -27.25
CA LYS A 147 -17.89 19.82 -26.39
C LYS A 147 -17.25 18.47 -26.77
N PRO A 148 -15.93 18.30 -26.55
CA PRO A 148 -15.23 17.07 -26.89
C PRO A 148 -15.63 15.87 -26.02
N ARG A 149 -16.38 16.11 -24.92
CA ARG A 149 -16.81 15.09 -23.97
C ARG A 149 -18.32 15.08 -23.86
N LYS A 150 -18.84 13.89 -23.56
CA LYS A 150 -20.26 13.67 -23.33
C LYS A 150 -20.56 13.79 -21.84
N LYS A 151 -21.78 14.21 -21.49
CA LYS A 151 -22.25 14.09 -20.10
C LYS A 151 -22.61 12.64 -19.80
N PHE A 152 -22.32 12.21 -18.58
CA PHE A 152 -22.60 10.84 -18.17
C PHE A 152 -24.10 10.51 -18.23
N GLU A 153 -24.97 11.46 -17.87
CA GLU A 153 -26.42 11.25 -17.93
C GLU A 153 -26.93 11.09 -19.38
N GLU A 154 -26.37 11.84 -20.33
CA GLU A 154 -26.72 11.73 -21.75
C GLU A 154 -26.30 10.36 -22.30
N PHE A 155 -25.08 9.91 -21.98
CA PHE A 155 -24.60 8.58 -22.32
C PHE A 155 -25.53 7.48 -21.77
N LEU A 156 -25.88 7.55 -20.49
CA LEU A 156 -26.73 6.54 -19.85
C LEU A 156 -28.15 6.52 -20.42
N VAL A 157 -28.75 7.69 -20.69
CA VAL A 157 -30.09 7.77 -21.30
C VAL A 157 -30.10 7.10 -22.67
N GLU A 158 -29.09 7.33 -23.51
CA GLU A 158 -29.01 6.69 -24.82
C GLU A 158 -28.88 5.17 -24.73
N VAL A 159 -28.04 4.66 -23.84
CA VAL A 159 -27.91 3.22 -23.59
C VAL A 159 -29.27 2.62 -23.18
N LEU A 160 -29.95 3.22 -22.20
CA LEU A 160 -31.25 2.72 -21.74
C LEU A 160 -32.32 2.77 -22.83
N GLN A 161 -32.36 3.83 -23.63
CA GLN A 161 -33.36 3.97 -24.69
C GLN A 161 -33.12 3.02 -25.86
N THR A 162 -31.86 2.70 -26.16
CA THR A 162 -31.52 1.64 -27.12
C THR A 162 -31.99 0.28 -26.60
N ALA A 163 -31.79 -0.01 -25.31
CA ALA A 163 -32.29 -1.25 -24.69
C ALA A 163 -33.83 -1.33 -24.73
N MET A 164 -34.53 -0.22 -24.44
CA MET A 164 -36.00 -0.13 -24.59
C MET A 164 -36.45 -0.34 -26.04
N GLY A 165 -35.78 0.29 -27.00
CA GLY A 165 -36.09 0.16 -28.43
C GLY A 165 -35.90 -1.25 -28.97
N ARG A 166 -34.96 -2.01 -28.40
CA ARG A 166 -34.73 -3.43 -28.70
C ARG A 166 -35.65 -4.38 -27.93
N GLY A 167 -36.49 -3.86 -27.02
CA GLY A 167 -37.38 -4.65 -26.17
C GLY A 167 -36.67 -5.43 -25.05
N PHE A 168 -35.43 -5.07 -24.70
CA PHE A 168 -34.65 -5.74 -23.65
C PHE A 168 -35.09 -5.32 -22.25
N ILE A 169 -35.67 -4.13 -22.14
CA ILE A 169 -36.37 -3.62 -20.98
C ILE A 169 -37.73 -3.07 -21.44
N THR A 170 -38.76 -3.29 -20.65
CA THR A 170 -40.16 -2.96 -20.95
C THR A 170 -40.54 -1.55 -20.49
N GLY A 171 -39.79 -0.99 -19.53
CA GLY A 171 -40.00 0.30 -18.89
C GLY A 171 -38.68 0.95 -18.47
N TRP A 172 -38.79 2.01 -17.67
CA TRP A 172 -37.60 2.69 -17.14
C TRP A 172 -37.12 1.94 -15.89
N PRO A 173 -35.82 1.60 -15.76
CA PRO A 173 -35.36 0.74 -14.67
C PRO A 173 -35.43 1.44 -13.31
N GLU A 174 -35.91 0.74 -12.28
CA GLU A 174 -35.90 1.25 -10.90
C GLU A 174 -34.46 1.46 -10.39
N LYS A 175 -33.56 0.53 -10.77
CA LYS A 175 -32.17 0.45 -10.31
C LYS A 175 -31.21 0.25 -11.47
N ILE A 176 -30.11 0.99 -11.44
CA ILE A 176 -29.04 0.93 -12.44
C ILE A 176 -27.73 0.67 -11.71
N TYR A 177 -27.04 -0.41 -12.05
CA TYR A 177 -25.70 -0.71 -11.55
C TYR A 177 -24.67 -0.38 -12.61
N ILE A 178 -23.73 0.51 -12.29
CA ILE A 178 -22.60 0.88 -13.13
C ILE A 178 -21.35 0.23 -12.55
N TYR A 179 -20.68 -0.58 -13.37
CA TYR A 179 -19.45 -1.27 -13.02
C TYR A 179 -18.31 -0.69 -13.82
N ALA A 180 -17.20 -0.40 -13.14
CA ALA A 180 -15.94 -0.02 -13.75
C ALA A 180 -14.81 -0.72 -12.99
N HIS A 181 -13.72 -1.03 -13.68
CA HIS A 181 -12.53 -1.57 -13.02
C HIS A 181 -11.51 -0.45 -12.86
N TYR A 182 -11.52 0.17 -11.68
CA TYR A 182 -10.90 1.47 -11.39
C TYR A 182 -11.76 2.67 -11.86
N LEU A 183 -12.98 2.74 -11.34
CA LEU A 183 -14.02 3.73 -11.67
C LEU A 183 -13.55 5.18 -11.78
N ARG A 184 -12.53 5.57 -11.01
CA ARG A 184 -11.94 6.91 -11.10
C ARG A 184 -11.36 7.23 -12.49
N ALA A 185 -10.84 6.24 -13.22
CA ALA A 185 -10.30 6.44 -14.56
C ALA A 185 -11.40 6.76 -15.56
N ASP A 186 -12.48 5.98 -15.55
CA ASP A 186 -13.53 6.05 -16.57
C ASP A 186 -14.49 7.23 -16.34
N MET A 187 -14.85 7.45 -15.08
CA MET A 187 -15.86 8.46 -14.76
C MET A 187 -15.40 9.88 -15.04
N VAL A 188 -14.10 10.16 -14.93
CA VAL A 188 -13.55 11.50 -15.18
C VAL A 188 -13.38 11.81 -16.67
N SER A 189 -13.52 10.80 -17.53
CA SER A 189 -13.58 11.00 -18.98
C SER A 189 -14.86 11.74 -19.41
N PHE A 190 -15.92 11.72 -18.60
CA PHE A 190 -17.17 12.44 -18.86
C PHE A 190 -17.12 13.91 -18.46
N GLU A 191 -17.89 14.76 -19.16
CA GLU A 191 -18.05 16.18 -18.84
C GLU A 191 -18.75 16.38 -17.49
N ALA A 192 -18.25 17.33 -16.67
CA ALA A 192 -18.86 17.75 -15.41
C ALA A 192 -19.12 16.59 -14.42
N PHE A 193 -18.31 15.53 -14.47
CA PHE A 193 -18.48 14.36 -13.62
C PHE A 193 -18.58 14.71 -12.13
N TRP A 194 -17.77 15.65 -11.63
CA TRP A 194 -17.81 16.02 -10.22
C TRP A 194 -19.17 16.62 -9.80
N ASP A 195 -19.93 17.23 -10.70
CA ASP A 195 -21.30 17.71 -10.45
C ASP A 195 -22.29 16.54 -10.34
N THR A 196 -22.17 15.55 -11.24
CA THR A 196 -22.95 14.29 -11.20
C THR A 196 -22.61 13.46 -9.96
N SER A 197 -21.34 13.44 -9.56
CA SER A 197 -20.83 12.69 -8.40
C SER A 197 -21.48 13.12 -7.08
N GLN A 198 -21.81 14.42 -6.95
CA GLN A 198 -22.50 14.97 -5.78
C GLN A 198 -23.94 14.43 -5.67
N LYS A 199 -24.63 14.27 -6.81
CA LYS A 199 -25.98 13.69 -6.87
C LYS A 199 -25.96 12.16 -6.61
N ALA A 200 -24.93 11.48 -7.10
CA ALA A 200 -24.74 10.04 -6.95
C ALA A 200 -24.06 9.58 -5.63
N LYS A 201 -23.66 10.53 -4.77
CA LYS A 201 -22.99 10.29 -3.47
C LYS A 201 -21.76 9.38 -3.59
N LEU A 202 -20.85 9.71 -4.51
CA LEU A 202 -19.58 9.00 -4.68
C LEU A 202 -18.56 9.42 -3.62
N GLU A 203 -17.95 8.44 -2.95
CA GLU A 203 -16.87 8.67 -1.98
C GLU A 203 -15.53 8.16 -2.51
N VAL A 204 -14.45 8.86 -2.13
CA VAL A 204 -13.08 8.42 -2.42
C VAL A 204 -12.66 7.35 -1.42
N VAL A 205 -12.42 6.13 -1.92
CA VAL A 205 -11.98 4.97 -1.14
C VAL A 205 -10.70 4.43 -1.75
N ARG A 206 -9.60 4.37 -0.96
CA ARG A 206 -8.28 3.87 -1.43
C ARG A 206 -7.84 4.48 -2.77
N SER A 207 -8.01 5.80 -2.91
CA SER A 207 -7.65 6.58 -4.10
C SER A 207 -8.51 6.33 -5.35
N THR A 208 -9.57 5.53 -5.28
CA THR A 208 -10.58 5.41 -6.33
C THR A 208 -11.95 5.93 -5.85
N LEU A 209 -13.01 5.78 -6.65
CA LEU A 209 -14.37 6.23 -6.39
C LEU A 209 -15.34 5.05 -6.29
N THR A 210 -16.33 5.11 -5.40
CA THR A 210 -17.42 4.12 -5.34
C THR A 210 -18.61 4.68 -4.58
N SER A 211 -19.82 4.16 -4.84
CA SER A 211 -20.99 4.47 -4.02
C SER A 211 -20.90 3.76 -2.66
N THR A 212 -20.80 4.53 -1.58
CA THR A 212 -20.87 4.02 -0.20
C THR A 212 -22.21 4.39 0.46
N ARG A 213 -22.62 3.66 1.51
CA ARG A 213 -23.89 3.91 2.23
C ARG A 213 -23.77 4.97 3.33
N GLY A 214 -22.96 6.01 3.10
CA GLY A 214 -22.45 6.87 4.16
C GLY A 214 -21.40 6.13 4.99
N ALA A 215 -20.55 6.89 5.68
CA ALA A 215 -19.40 6.36 6.40
C ALA A 215 -19.77 5.08 7.21
N TYR A 216 -19.30 3.93 6.74
CA TYR A 216 -19.14 2.74 7.59
C TYR A 216 -18.15 3.04 8.74
N GLY A 217 -17.47 4.18 8.64
CA GLY A 217 -16.88 4.92 9.73
C GLY A 217 -17.87 5.31 10.84
N ILE A 218 -17.69 4.81 12.06
CA ILE A 218 -18.15 5.54 13.25
C ILE A 218 -17.24 6.77 13.32
N ASP A 219 -17.76 7.91 12.87
CA ASP A 219 -17.13 9.19 13.18
C ASP A 219 -17.47 9.51 14.64
N LEU A 220 -16.49 9.33 15.54
CA LEU A 220 -16.65 9.64 16.96
C LEU A 220 -16.87 11.15 17.19
N ASP A 221 -16.42 11.99 16.25
CA ASP A 221 -16.53 13.46 16.33
C ASP A 221 -17.74 13.97 15.52
N ALA A 222 -18.16 13.30 14.44
CA ALA A 222 -19.38 13.60 13.70
C ALA A 222 -20.57 12.78 14.21
N VAL A 223 -21.06 13.23 15.35
CA VAL A 223 -22.35 12.88 15.93
C VAL A 223 -23.47 13.05 14.89
N GLY A 224 -23.95 11.94 14.32
CA GLY A 224 -25.33 11.84 13.81
C GLY A 224 -25.64 11.68 12.32
N ARG A 225 -24.73 11.25 11.45
CA ARG A 225 -25.06 10.98 10.02
C ARG A 225 -24.87 9.51 9.60
N THR A 226 -25.52 8.57 10.27
CA THR A 226 -25.37 7.11 9.97
C THR A 226 -26.54 6.48 9.22
N LYS A 227 -27.47 7.25 8.66
CA LYS A 227 -28.48 6.75 7.72
C LYS A 227 -28.88 7.82 6.71
N GLN A 228 -28.09 8.01 5.66
CA GLN A 228 -28.55 8.76 4.49
C GLN A 228 -28.83 7.78 3.35
N ALA A 229 -30.10 7.68 2.96
CA ALA A 229 -30.51 6.93 1.77
C ALA A 229 -29.87 7.57 0.52
N SER A 230 -29.54 6.75 -0.49
CA SER A 230 -29.11 7.26 -1.80
C SER A 230 -30.24 8.08 -2.38
N GLU A 231 -29.97 9.34 -2.74
CA GLU A 231 -30.97 10.14 -3.44
C GLU A 231 -31.14 9.61 -4.86
N PRO A 232 -32.37 9.56 -5.38
CA PRO A 232 -32.61 9.17 -6.75
C PRO A 232 -32.00 10.15 -7.75
N VAL A 233 -31.41 9.61 -8.83
CA VAL A 233 -30.88 10.42 -9.93
C VAL A 233 -32.02 10.69 -10.90
N HIS A 234 -32.13 11.95 -11.32
CA HIS A 234 -33.17 12.40 -12.25
C HIS A 234 -32.59 12.51 -13.66
N PHE A 235 -33.29 11.92 -14.62
CA PHE A 235 -32.95 11.91 -16.03
C PHE A 235 -34.04 12.62 -16.83
N THR A 236 -33.67 13.14 -17.99
CA THR A 236 -34.64 13.60 -19.00
C THR A 236 -34.49 12.68 -20.20
N ASP A 237 -35.56 11.97 -20.54
CA ASP A 237 -35.54 11.08 -21.71
C ASP A 237 -35.66 11.88 -23.03
N LYS A 238 -35.41 11.24 -24.18
CA LYS A 238 -35.52 11.86 -25.53
C LYS A 238 -36.87 12.53 -25.83
N ASN A 239 -37.93 12.16 -25.11
CA ASN A 239 -39.26 12.72 -25.26
C ASN A 239 -39.50 13.89 -24.28
N GLY A 240 -38.48 14.34 -23.56
CA GLY A 240 -38.55 15.44 -22.59
C GLY A 240 -39.16 15.04 -21.24
N LYS A 241 -39.40 13.75 -20.99
CA LYS A 241 -40.03 13.27 -19.74
C LYS A 241 -38.99 13.11 -18.65
N LYS A 242 -39.29 13.60 -17.44
CA LYS A 242 -38.44 13.39 -16.26
C LYS A 242 -38.60 11.97 -15.73
N ARG A 243 -37.49 11.25 -15.64
CA ARG A 243 -37.39 9.88 -15.11
C ARG A 243 -36.53 9.86 -13.85
N GLU A 244 -36.78 8.89 -12.98
CA GLU A 244 -36.09 8.73 -11.71
C GLU A 244 -35.60 7.28 -11.55
N SER A 245 -34.29 7.09 -11.37
CA SER A 245 -33.69 5.79 -11.02
C SER A 245 -32.70 5.91 -9.88
N ARG A 246 -32.47 4.80 -9.17
CA ARG A 246 -31.36 4.68 -8.23
C ARG A 246 -30.12 4.16 -8.95
N VAL A 247 -29.13 5.02 -9.14
CA VAL A 247 -27.84 4.65 -9.73
C VAL A 247 -26.86 4.22 -8.64
N ARG A 248 -26.19 3.10 -8.87
CA ARG A 248 -25.15 2.58 -7.99
C ARG A 248 -23.86 2.33 -8.75
N PHE A 249 -22.78 2.95 -8.31
CA PHE A 249 -21.47 2.73 -8.88
C PHE A 249 -20.65 1.72 -8.06
N VAL A 250 -20.17 0.70 -8.75
CA VAL A 250 -19.39 -0.41 -8.19
C VAL A 250 -18.01 -0.38 -8.83
N ASP A 251 -16.97 -0.15 -8.02
CA ASP A 251 -15.59 -0.27 -8.48
C ASP A 251 -15.10 -1.69 -8.20
N THR A 252 -14.90 -2.46 -9.27
CA THR A 252 -14.49 -3.87 -9.16
C THR A 252 -13.03 -4.03 -8.71
N LEU A 253 -12.19 -3.00 -8.82
CA LEU A 253 -10.81 -3.01 -8.30
C LEU A 253 -10.79 -3.13 -6.76
N LEU A 254 -11.80 -2.58 -6.08
CA LEU A 254 -11.93 -2.69 -4.62
C LEU A 254 -12.45 -4.07 -4.17
N LEU A 255 -12.88 -4.87 -5.13
CA LEU A 255 -13.46 -6.20 -4.99
C LEU A 255 -12.55 -7.29 -5.56
N SER A 256 -11.44 -6.93 -6.21
CA SER A 256 -10.44 -7.88 -6.71
C SER A 256 -9.45 -8.29 -5.60
N PRO A 257 -9.08 -9.58 -5.52
CA PRO A 257 -8.01 -10.04 -4.63
C PRO A 257 -6.72 -9.23 -4.85
N GLY A 258 -6.13 -8.69 -3.78
CA GLY A 258 -4.92 -7.87 -3.87
C GLY A 258 -5.08 -6.53 -4.62
N GLN A 259 -6.30 -6.13 -5.01
CA GLN A 259 -6.55 -5.01 -5.93
C GLN A 259 -5.81 -5.18 -7.27
N SER A 260 -5.84 -6.42 -7.78
CA SER A 260 -5.26 -6.77 -9.07
C SER A 260 -5.98 -6.07 -10.22
N GLY A 261 -5.27 -5.90 -11.34
CA GLY A 261 -5.81 -5.32 -12.58
C GLY A 261 -6.90 -6.15 -13.24
N LEU A 262 -7.46 -5.58 -14.30
CA LEU A 262 -8.60 -6.15 -15.04
C LEU A 262 -8.25 -7.47 -15.75
N ASP A 263 -6.99 -7.61 -16.18
CA ASP A 263 -6.43 -8.85 -16.72
C ASP A 263 -6.57 -10.01 -15.74
N SER A 264 -6.12 -9.80 -14.49
CA SER A 264 -6.26 -10.79 -13.42
C SER A 264 -7.73 -11.05 -13.09
N ALA A 265 -8.58 -10.02 -13.09
CA ALA A 265 -10.01 -10.18 -12.85
C ALA A 265 -10.69 -11.02 -13.94
N GLY A 266 -10.32 -10.80 -15.21
CA GLY A 266 -10.79 -11.58 -16.36
C GLY A 266 -10.37 -13.03 -16.30
N GLU A 267 -9.10 -13.31 -16.01
CA GLU A 267 -8.60 -14.68 -15.80
C GLU A 267 -9.37 -15.43 -14.71
N LEU A 268 -9.72 -14.75 -13.62
CA LEU A 268 -10.46 -15.35 -12.50
C LEU A 268 -11.88 -15.78 -12.88
N ILE A 269 -12.53 -15.10 -13.82
CA ILE A 269 -13.87 -15.46 -14.33
C ILE A 269 -13.81 -16.21 -15.67
N GLY A 270 -12.61 -16.57 -16.15
CA GLY A 270 -12.42 -17.31 -17.40
C GLY A 270 -12.62 -16.49 -18.67
N ILE A 271 -12.55 -15.16 -18.59
CA ILE A 271 -12.67 -14.23 -19.73
C ILE A 271 -11.35 -13.47 -19.86
N PRO A 272 -10.38 -13.98 -20.65
CA PRO A 272 -9.08 -13.33 -20.78
C PRO A 272 -9.23 -11.95 -21.44
N LYS A 273 -8.37 -11.03 -21.01
CA LYS A 273 -8.28 -9.70 -21.61
C LYS A 273 -7.72 -9.80 -23.03
N GLU A 274 -8.19 -8.92 -23.94
CA GLU A 274 -7.60 -8.80 -25.27
C GLU A 274 -6.14 -8.32 -25.18
N VAL A 275 -5.26 -8.93 -25.96
CA VAL A 275 -3.83 -8.62 -25.98
C VAL A 275 -3.56 -7.55 -27.02
N ILE A 276 -2.92 -6.46 -26.61
CA ILE A 276 -2.38 -5.44 -27.51
C ILE A 276 -0.95 -5.86 -27.91
N PRO A 277 -0.72 -6.27 -29.18
CA PRO A 277 0.59 -6.73 -29.62
C PRO A 277 1.53 -5.54 -29.89
N ALA A 278 2.84 -5.76 -29.73
CA ALA A 278 3.83 -4.81 -30.24
C ALA A 278 3.67 -4.63 -31.76
N PRO A 279 3.84 -3.41 -32.31
CA PRO A 279 4.41 -2.22 -31.67
C PRO A 279 3.40 -1.32 -30.91
N TYR A 280 2.11 -1.66 -30.88
CA TYR A 280 1.08 -0.85 -30.23
C TYR A 280 1.27 -0.74 -28.71
N ARG A 281 0.86 0.38 -28.13
CA ARG A 281 1.00 0.66 -26.70
C ARG A 281 -0.30 1.17 -26.09
N LYS A 282 -0.55 0.80 -24.83
CA LYS A 282 -1.73 1.22 -24.06
C LYS A 282 -1.82 2.73 -23.82
N ASP A 283 -0.70 3.43 -23.81
CA ASP A 283 -0.69 4.90 -23.69
C ASP A 283 -0.85 5.63 -25.03
N ARG A 284 -0.94 4.87 -26.14
CA ARG A 284 -1.11 5.36 -27.52
C ARG A 284 -2.24 4.63 -28.26
N MET A 285 -3.40 4.57 -27.61
CA MET A 285 -4.61 3.95 -28.18
C MET A 285 -5.11 4.66 -29.45
N ASP A 286 -4.69 5.91 -29.67
CA ASP A 286 -4.91 6.65 -30.91
C ASP A 286 -4.21 6.02 -32.13
N GLU A 287 -3.05 5.37 -31.93
CA GLU A 287 -2.36 4.63 -32.99
C GLU A 287 -3.12 3.35 -33.31
N LEU A 288 -3.53 2.60 -32.28
CA LEU A 288 -4.32 1.38 -32.46
C LEU A 288 -5.65 1.66 -33.16
N LEU A 289 -6.36 2.72 -32.76
CA LEU A 289 -7.62 3.14 -33.38
C LEU A 289 -7.47 3.38 -34.89
N VAL A 290 -6.37 4.00 -35.32
CA VAL A 290 -6.19 4.39 -36.72
C VAL A 290 -5.62 3.26 -37.57
N GLU A 291 -4.71 2.47 -37.02
CA GLU A 291 -4.03 1.41 -37.78
C GLU A 291 -4.77 0.06 -37.73
N ASN A 292 -5.50 -0.21 -36.65
CA ASN A 292 -6.24 -1.45 -36.45
C ASN A 292 -7.50 -1.23 -35.60
N GLU A 293 -8.44 -0.50 -36.18
CA GLU A 293 -9.74 -0.19 -35.55
C GLU A 293 -10.49 -1.43 -35.04
N PRO A 294 -10.57 -2.58 -35.77
CA PRO A 294 -11.23 -3.77 -35.24
C PRO A 294 -10.61 -4.29 -33.93
N LEU A 295 -9.28 -4.25 -33.80
CA LEU A 295 -8.60 -4.65 -32.56
C LEU A 295 -8.86 -3.64 -31.43
N PHE A 296 -8.87 -2.34 -31.73
CA PHE A 296 -9.26 -1.30 -30.77
C PHE A 296 -10.68 -1.55 -30.22
N LEU A 297 -11.65 -1.79 -31.11
CA LEU A 297 -13.05 -2.03 -30.74
C LEU A 297 -13.21 -3.29 -29.89
N ARG A 298 -12.57 -4.40 -30.28
CA ARG A 298 -12.59 -5.65 -29.48
C ARG A 298 -11.98 -5.46 -28.10
N TYR A 299 -10.85 -4.75 -28.01
CA TYR A 299 -10.20 -4.46 -26.73
C TYR A 299 -11.11 -3.65 -25.81
N ALA A 300 -11.68 -2.54 -26.31
CA ALA A 300 -12.59 -1.70 -25.54
C ALA A 300 -13.84 -2.47 -25.07
N LEU A 301 -14.49 -3.23 -25.95
CA LEU A 301 -15.65 -4.05 -25.60
C LEU A 301 -15.34 -5.11 -24.55
N ARG A 302 -14.19 -5.78 -24.68
CA ARG A 302 -13.75 -6.80 -23.72
C ARG A 302 -13.58 -6.23 -22.32
N ASP A 303 -13.04 -5.03 -22.19
CA ASP A 303 -12.80 -4.40 -20.88
C ASP A 303 -14.13 -4.07 -20.16
N ALA A 304 -15.11 -3.53 -20.90
CA ALA A 304 -16.45 -3.30 -20.38
C ALA A 304 -17.17 -4.62 -20.02
N GLU A 305 -17.02 -5.66 -20.84
CA GLU A 305 -17.58 -7.00 -20.61
C GLU A 305 -17.03 -7.66 -19.33
N ILE A 306 -15.70 -7.74 -19.21
CA ILE A 306 -15.04 -8.36 -18.04
C ILE A 306 -15.51 -7.66 -16.77
N THR A 307 -15.56 -6.33 -16.81
CA THR A 307 -15.93 -5.50 -15.67
C THR A 307 -17.34 -5.79 -15.15
N VAL A 308 -18.36 -5.85 -16.01
CA VAL A 308 -19.74 -6.15 -15.56
C VAL A 308 -19.90 -7.60 -15.14
N LYS A 309 -19.31 -8.54 -15.87
CA LYS A 309 -19.41 -9.97 -15.55
C LYS A 309 -18.70 -10.30 -14.24
N TYR A 310 -17.52 -9.74 -14.01
CA TYR A 310 -16.84 -9.82 -12.72
C TYR A 310 -17.67 -9.19 -11.60
N GLY A 311 -18.26 -8.02 -11.87
CA GLY A 311 -19.16 -7.33 -10.94
C GLY A 311 -20.38 -8.17 -10.56
N LEU A 312 -20.98 -8.88 -11.51
CA LEU A 312 -22.08 -9.82 -11.31
C LEU A 312 -21.65 -11.05 -10.52
N GLU A 313 -20.49 -11.65 -10.82
CA GLU A 313 -19.92 -12.73 -10.02
C GLU A 313 -19.70 -12.31 -8.56
N MET A 314 -19.23 -11.08 -8.32
CA MET A 314 -19.12 -10.52 -6.98
C MET A 314 -20.50 -10.33 -6.32
N GLN A 315 -21.53 -9.93 -7.08
CA GLN A 315 -22.90 -9.87 -6.56
C GLN A 315 -23.40 -11.26 -6.18
N HIS A 316 -23.21 -12.26 -7.05
CA HIS A 316 -23.55 -13.65 -6.79
C HIS A 316 -22.84 -14.15 -5.52
N PHE A 317 -21.54 -13.93 -5.42
CA PHE A 317 -20.75 -14.26 -4.25
C PHE A 317 -21.32 -13.62 -2.96
N ALA A 318 -21.67 -12.33 -3.01
CA ALA A 318 -22.22 -11.62 -1.86
C ALA A 318 -23.63 -12.06 -1.46
N LEU A 319 -24.49 -12.28 -2.45
CA LEU A 319 -25.92 -12.50 -2.26
C LEU A 319 -26.25 -13.97 -2.04
N ASN A 320 -25.47 -14.89 -2.63
CA ASN A 320 -25.72 -16.33 -2.64
C ASN A 320 -24.65 -17.07 -1.85
N ASP A 321 -23.39 -17.08 -2.30
CA ASP A 321 -22.34 -17.94 -1.73
C ASP A 321 -22.13 -17.66 -0.24
N ILE A 322 -22.12 -16.38 0.16
CA ILE A 322 -22.01 -16.00 1.56
C ILE A 322 -23.22 -16.44 2.38
N LYS A 323 -24.44 -16.24 1.87
CA LYS A 323 -25.65 -16.65 2.60
C LYS A 323 -25.67 -18.17 2.78
N GLU A 324 -25.31 -18.90 1.74
CA GLU A 324 -25.18 -20.36 1.77
C GLU A 324 -24.12 -20.79 2.79
N SER A 325 -22.95 -20.14 2.79
CA SER A 325 -21.87 -20.44 3.75
C SER A 325 -22.26 -20.21 5.22
N LEU A 326 -23.25 -19.34 5.48
CA LEU A 326 -23.77 -19.03 6.81
C LEU A 326 -24.96 -19.90 7.22
N LYS A 327 -25.55 -20.64 6.27
CA LYS A 327 -26.71 -21.51 6.53
C LYS A 327 -26.34 -22.58 7.54
N GLY A 328 -27.17 -22.73 8.58
CA GLY A 328 -26.90 -23.66 9.69
C GLY A 328 -25.84 -23.19 10.71
N LYS A 329 -25.07 -22.13 10.41
CA LYS A 329 -24.13 -21.50 11.36
C LYS A 329 -24.75 -20.36 12.15
N ILE A 330 -25.77 -19.71 11.59
CA ILE A 330 -26.55 -18.68 12.28
C ILE A 330 -28.07 -18.98 12.17
N PRO A 331 -28.89 -18.51 13.12
CA PRO A 331 -30.35 -18.56 13.04
C PRO A 331 -30.90 -17.90 11.76
N GLU A 332 -31.93 -18.49 11.17
CA GLU A 332 -32.55 -18.08 9.90
C GLU A 332 -33.04 -16.62 9.94
N ASN A 333 -33.66 -16.19 11.04
CA ASN A 333 -34.09 -14.81 11.24
C ASN A 333 -32.96 -13.76 11.24
N ARG A 334 -31.70 -14.17 11.41
CA ARG A 334 -30.51 -13.33 11.27
C ARG A 334 -29.93 -13.40 9.87
N LEU A 335 -30.03 -14.56 9.21
CA LEU A 335 -29.67 -14.75 7.80
C LEU A 335 -30.47 -13.79 6.90
N ASP A 336 -31.78 -13.68 7.13
CA ASP A 336 -32.68 -12.77 6.40
C ASP A 336 -32.40 -11.29 6.65
N LYS A 337 -31.73 -10.98 7.78
CA LYS A 337 -31.36 -9.62 8.19
C LYS A 337 -29.91 -9.27 7.85
N LEU A 338 -29.18 -10.18 7.19
CA LEU A 338 -27.85 -9.88 6.72
C LEU A 338 -27.92 -8.73 5.72
N GLN A 339 -27.08 -7.72 5.95
CA GLN A 339 -27.04 -6.51 5.11
C GLN A 339 -26.50 -6.76 3.69
N PHE A 340 -26.26 -8.02 3.31
CA PHE A 340 -26.04 -8.44 1.94
C PHE A 340 -27.36 -8.47 1.14
N GLU A 341 -28.28 -7.54 1.34
CA GLU A 341 -29.29 -7.22 0.33
C GLU A 341 -28.63 -6.62 -0.93
N HIS A 342 -27.37 -6.17 -0.80
CA HIS A 342 -26.59 -5.58 -1.88
C HIS A 342 -25.10 -5.90 -1.73
N LEU A 343 -24.39 -5.95 -2.85
CA LEU A 343 -22.93 -6.11 -2.92
C LEU A 343 -22.18 -5.04 -2.08
N PRO A 344 -21.32 -5.36 -1.11
CA PRO A 344 -20.49 -4.38 -0.41
C PRO A 344 -19.52 -3.63 -1.35
N SER A 345 -19.05 -2.44 -0.94
CA SER A 345 -18.13 -1.62 -1.76
C SER A 345 -16.64 -2.01 -1.67
N THR A 346 -16.26 -2.86 -0.71
CA THR A 346 -14.86 -3.34 -0.55
C THR A 346 -14.84 -4.73 0.06
N LEU A 347 -13.81 -5.55 -0.21
CA LEU A 347 -13.58 -6.83 0.47
C LEU A 347 -13.52 -6.68 2.01
N GLY A 348 -12.94 -5.59 2.52
CA GLY A 348 -12.92 -5.36 3.97
C GLY A 348 -14.31 -5.14 4.60
N ASN A 349 -15.32 -4.73 3.82
CA ASN A 349 -16.70 -4.62 4.32
C ASN A 349 -17.40 -5.99 4.36
N PHE A 350 -16.97 -6.95 3.53
CA PHE A 350 -17.41 -8.34 3.64
C PHE A 350 -16.98 -8.94 4.99
N SER A 351 -15.70 -8.82 5.34
CA SER A 351 -15.16 -9.40 6.58
C SER A 351 -15.85 -8.84 7.82
N VAL A 352 -16.11 -7.52 7.84
CA VAL A 352 -16.87 -6.87 8.92
C VAL A 352 -18.28 -7.42 9.00
N SER A 353 -18.97 -7.57 7.86
CA SER A 353 -20.36 -8.06 7.83
C SER A 353 -20.45 -9.52 8.28
N LEU A 354 -19.53 -10.38 7.84
CA LEU A 354 -19.41 -11.77 8.26
C LEU A 354 -19.13 -11.89 9.77
N PHE A 355 -18.15 -11.15 10.27
CA PHE A 355 -17.82 -11.16 11.71
C PHE A 355 -19.02 -10.73 12.56
N LYS A 356 -19.71 -9.66 12.16
CA LYS A 356 -20.94 -9.19 12.84
C LYS A 356 -22.03 -10.26 12.86
N ALA A 357 -22.23 -10.95 11.74
CA ALA A 357 -23.22 -12.03 11.63
C ALA A 357 -22.91 -13.19 12.59
N LEU A 358 -21.64 -13.60 12.64
CA LEU A 358 -21.18 -14.75 13.42
C LEU A 358 -21.10 -14.45 14.92
N THR A 359 -20.88 -13.19 15.32
CA THR A 359 -20.76 -12.80 16.74
C THR A 359 -22.09 -12.84 17.49
N GLY A 360 -23.22 -12.54 16.83
CA GLY A 360 -24.51 -12.49 17.52
C GLY A 360 -25.48 -11.48 16.94
N ASP A 361 -26.40 -11.01 17.79
CA ASP A 361 -27.21 -9.83 17.50
C ASP A 361 -26.42 -8.54 17.78
N LYS A 362 -27.07 -7.38 17.61
CA LYS A 362 -26.43 -6.08 17.88
C LYS A 362 -25.93 -5.96 19.32
N ASN A 363 -26.63 -6.54 20.29
CA ASN A 363 -26.27 -6.43 21.69
C ASN A 363 -25.04 -7.29 22.02
N ALA A 364 -25.00 -8.52 21.53
CA ALA A 364 -23.84 -9.41 21.67
C ALA A 364 -22.58 -8.81 21.02
N LEU A 365 -22.71 -8.25 19.81
CA LEU A 365 -21.61 -7.56 19.15
C LEU A 365 -21.14 -6.33 19.95
N ASN A 366 -22.08 -5.50 20.41
CA ASN A 366 -21.77 -4.34 21.23
C ASN A 366 -21.03 -4.76 22.50
N GLN A 367 -21.52 -5.78 23.22
CA GLN A 367 -20.88 -6.30 24.42
C GLN A 367 -19.46 -6.81 24.12
N ALA A 368 -19.28 -7.61 23.07
CA ALA A 368 -17.97 -8.13 22.68
C ALA A 368 -16.97 -7.03 22.32
N LEU A 369 -17.44 -5.92 21.75
CA LEU A 369 -16.61 -4.77 21.39
C LEU A 369 -16.51 -3.72 22.51
N GLY A 370 -17.10 -3.93 23.68
CA GLY A 370 -17.11 -2.93 24.76
C GLY A 370 -17.86 -1.66 24.38
N MET A 371 -18.98 -1.79 23.67
CA MET A 371 -19.87 -0.72 23.24
C MET A 371 -21.25 -0.86 23.90
N GLU A 372 -21.98 0.24 24.00
CA GLU A 372 -23.34 0.30 24.53
C GLU A 372 -24.21 1.23 23.69
N THR A 373 -25.54 1.04 23.72
CA THR A 373 -26.46 1.95 23.03
C THR A 373 -27.02 2.96 24.03
N LYS A 374 -26.72 4.25 23.84
CA LYS A 374 -27.29 5.36 24.63
C LYS A 374 -28.33 6.12 23.83
N THR A 375 -29.38 6.58 24.50
CA THR A 375 -30.34 7.53 23.93
C THR A 375 -29.84 8.94 24.21
N ILE A 376 -29.56 9.70 23.17
CA ILE A 376 -29.18 11.12 23.31
C ILE A 376 -30.29 12.02 22.77
N GLN A 377 -30.46 13.16 23.44
CA GLN A 377 -31.39 14.20 23.04
C GLN A 377 -30.64 15.26 22.25
N TYR A 378 -31.21 15.70 21.13
CA TYR A 378 -30.65 16.76 20.30
C TYR A 378 -31.75 17.68 19.77
N TRP A 379 -31.41 18.95 19.54
CA TRP A 379 -32.31 19.90 18.90
C TRP A 379 -32.33 19.66 17.39
N ASN A 380 -33.49 19.30 16.83
CA ASN A 380 -33.64 19.19 15.39
C ASN A 380 -34.05 20.55 14.82
N GLN A 381 -33.12 21.24 14.15
CA GLN A 381 -33.36 22.58 13.58
C GLN A 381 -34.53 22.59 12.58
N THR A 382 -34.63 21.58 11.70
CA THR A 382 -35.70 21.48 10.70
C THR A 382 -37.08 21.29 11.33
N LYS A 383 -37.17 20.55 12.44
CA LYS A 383 -38.44 20.24 13.12
C LYS A 383 -38.73 21.13 14.32
N GLY A 384 -37.83 22.07 14.67
CA GLY A 384 -37.99 23.00 15.79
C GLY A 384 -38.24 22.36 17.16
N ARG A 385 -37.78 21.12 17.39
CA ARG A 385 -38.04 20.39 18.64
C ARG A 385 -36.88 19.49 19.06
N VAL A 386 -36.81 19.21 20.36
CA VAL A 386 -35.91 18.17 20.89
C VAL A 386 -36.37 16.82 20.36
N MET A 387 -35.43 16.07 19.80
CA MET A 387 -35.62 14.72 19.33
C MET A 387 -34.66 13.78 20.05
N GLN A 388 -35.08 12.52 20.20
CA GLN A 388 -34.24 11.46 20.72
C GLN A 388 -33.66 10.67 19.55
N LYS A 389 -32.38 10.29 19.65
CA LYS A 389 -31.77 9.29 18.78
C LYS A 389 -30.98 8.29 19.63
N LYS A 390 -30.98 7.03 19.18
CA LYS A 390 -30.14 5.97 19.78
C LYS A 390 -28.79 5.97 19.08
N GLU A 391 -27.71 6.01 19.85
CA GLU A 391 -26.34 6.05 19.37
C GLU A 391 -25.52 4.94 20.03
N THR A 392 -24.69 4.26 19.26
CA THR A 392 -23.74 3.28 19.82
C THR A 392 -22.48 4.02 20.24
N VAL A 393 -22.11 3.92 21.51
CA VAL A 393 -20.94 4.57 22.10
C VAL A 393 -20.05 3.55 22.79
N ILE A 394 -18.79 3.91 23.04
CA ILE A 394 -17.85 3.08 23.79
C ILE A 394 -18.23 3.09 25.28
N THR A 395 -18.18 1.92 25.93
CA THR A 395 -18.42 1.76 27.38
C THR A 395 -17.33 2.47 28.20
N ALA A 396 -17.65 2.79 29.46
CA ALA A 396 -16.67 3.40 30.35
C ALA A 396 -15.44 2.49 30.57
N GLY A 397 -15.64 1.21 30.86
CA GLY A 397 -14.55 0.25 31.07
C GLY A 397 -13.61 0.15 29.87
N ARG A 398 -14.15 0.10 28.64
CA ARG A 398 -13.31 0.09 27.43
C ARG A 398 -12.55 1.42 27.26
N ARG A 399 -13.19 2.56 27.54
CA ARG A 399 -12.64 3.89 27.27
C ARG A 399 -11.45 4.24 28.17
N ILE A 400 -11.46 3.83 29.44
CA ILE A 400 -10.49 4.30 30.45
C ILE A 400 -9.03 4.03 30.05
N PHE A 401 -8.74 2.85 29.50
CA PHE A 401 -7.38 2.44 29.14
C PHE A 401 -7.13 2.36 27.62
N GLU A 402 -8.05 2.89 26.81
CA GLU A 402 -8.03 2.72 25.36
C GLU A 402 -6.74 3.26 24.72
N GLN A 403 -6.25 4.40 25.22
CA GLN A 403 -5.04 5.05 24.72
C GLN A 403 -3.79 4.16 24.90
N LEU A 404 -3.66 3.47 26.04
CA LEU A 404 -2.53 2.58 26.27
C LEU A 404 -2.50 1.44 25.24
N SER A 405 -3.66 0.86 24.91
CA SER A 405 -3.78 -0.16 23.87
C SER A 405 -3.47 0.39 22.48
N VAL A 406 -3.84 1.65 22.19
CA VAL A 406 -3.45 2.34 20.94
C VAL A 406 -1.94 2.52 20.84
N ASP A 407 -1.28 2.84 21.96
CA ASP A 407 0.18 3.04 22.01
C ASP A 407 0.94 1.71 21.91
N CYS A 408 0.37 0.61 22.40
CA CYS A 408 0.88 -0.76 22.21
C CYS A 408 0.59 -1.33 20.81
N PHE A 409 -0.30 -0.70 20.03
CA PHE A 409 -0.64 -1.16 18.68
C PHE A 409 0.47 -0.79 17.69
N HIS A 410 1.43 -1.69 17.49
CA HIS A 410 2.48 -1.56 16.46
C HIS A 410 2.17 -2.38 15.21
N GLY A 411 2.92 -2.12 14.13
CA GLY A 411 2.91 -2.97 12.93
C GLY A 411 3.70 -4.28 13.15
N GLY A 412 4.00 -5.03 12.10
CA GLY A 412 4.87 -6.21 12.22
C GLY A 412 6.33 -5.89 12.56
N ARG A 413 7.10 -6.89 12.99
CA ARG A 413 8.55 -6.78 13.20
C ARG A 413 9.26 -6.71 11.86
N ASN A 414 10.03 -5.65 11.62
CA ASN A 414 10.66 -5.40 10.32
C ASN A 414 12.10 -4.89 10.53
N GLU A 415 13.08 -5.77 10.32
CA GLU A 415 14.52 -5.52 10.53
C GLU A 415 15.35 -6.15 9.41
N CYS A 416 16.49 -5.54 9.10
CA CYS A 416 17.52 -6.06 8.22
C CYS A 416 18.77 -6.28 9.06
N TYR A 417 19.26 -7.52 9.14
CA TYR A 417 20.34 -7.91 10.05
C TYR A 417 21.72 -7.86 9.41
N VAL A 418 21.77 -7.78 8.08
CA VAL A 418 22.99 -7.69 7.28
C VAL A 418 22.79 -6.66 6.15
N PHE A 419 23.88 -6.22 5.52
CA PHE A 419 23.87 -5.41 4.30
C PHE A 419 24.81 -6.00 3.27
N GLY A 420 24.50 -5.87 1.98
CA GLY A 420 25.26 -6.44 0.88
C GLY A 420 24.89 -7.89 0.56
N GLY A 421 25.69 -8.53 -0.27
CA GLY A 421 25.51 -9.92 -0.67
C GLY A 421 26.07 -10.87 0.39
N VAL A 422 25.22 -11.72 0.94
CA VAL A 422 25.68 -12.74 1.89
C VAL A 422 26.56 -13.78 1.16
N ASN A 423 27.35 -14.57 1.88
CA ASN A 423 28.14 -15.64 1.26
C ASN A 423 27.23 -16.68 0.58
N LEU A 424 27.75 -17.39 -0.42
CA LEU A 424 27.02 -18.50 -1.04
C LEU A 424 26.65 -19.55 0.01
N GLY A 425 25.39 -19.98 0.02
CA GLY A 425 24.83 -20.90 0.99
C GLY A 425 23.42 -21.33 0.58
N ASP A 426 22.65 -21.86 1.52
CA ASP A 426 21.25 -22.26 1.33
C ASP A 426 20.36 -21.37 2.19
N TYR A 427 19.75 -20.33 1.59
CA TYR A 427 18.92 -19.37 2.29
C TYR A 427 17.44 -19.66 2.04
N ASN A 428 16.68 -19.84 3.12
CA ASN A 428 15.27 -20.16 3.10
C ASN A 428 14.45 -18.98 3.66
N ASP A 429 13.33 -18.70 3.00
CA ASP A 429 12.32 -17.72 3.41
C ASP A 429 11.15 -18.46 4.06
N PHE A 430 10.99 -18.28 5.37
CA PHE A 430 9.95 -18.94 6.15
C PHE A 430 8.92 -17.91 6.62
N ASP A 431 7.63 -18.19 6.37
CA ASP A 431 6.50 -17.38 6.83
C ASP A 431 5.63 -18.17 7.82
N LEU A 432 5.03 -17.47 8.79
CA LEU A 432 3.97 -18.04 9.63
C LEU A 432 2.69 -18.31 8.80
N ALA A 433 2.08 -19.46 9.01
CA ALA A 433 0.82 -19.82 8.39
C ALA A 433 -0.30 -18.86 8.81
N THR A 434 -0.86 -18.13 7.84
CA THR A 434 -2.06 -17.28 7.99
C THR A 434 -1.99 -16.38 9.24
N ALA A 435 -0.82 -15.77 9.48
CA ALA A 435 -0.38 -15.25 10.78
C ALA A 435 -1.43 -14.44 11.55
N TYR A 436 -1.99 -13.39 10.92
CA TYR A 436 -2.95 -12.52 11.58
C TYR A 436 -4.32 -13.16 11.80
N VAL A 437 -4.77 -14.07 10.92
CA VAL A 437 -6.04 -14.79 11.12
C VAL A 437 -5.92 -15.76 12.30
N ASN A 438 -4.80 -16.48 12.38
CA ASN A 438 -4.48 -17.31 13.53
C ASN A 438 -4.29 -16.47 14.80
N ALA A 439 -3.69 -15.28 14.71
CA ALA A 439 -3.59 -14.40 15.88
C ALA A 439 -4.96 -13.93 16.43
N LEU A 440 -5.99 -13.82 15.59
CA LEU A 440 -7.35 -13.53 16.08
C LEU A 440 -7.93 -14.65 16.94
N MET A 441 -7.50 -15.90 16.74
CA MET A 441 -7.90 -17.04 17.58
C MET A 441 -7.29 -17.01 18.97
N ASP A 442 -6.23 -16.22 19.20
CA ASP A 442 -5.65 -16.01 20.53
C ASP A 442 -6.55 -15.12 21.42
N ILE A 443 -7.53 -14.42 20.83
CA ILE A 443 -8.37 -13.43 21.52
C ILE A 443 -9.66 -14.08 22.03
N LYS A 444 -9.77 -14.22 23.35
CA LYS A 444 -11.03 -14.58 24.03
C LYS A 444 -11.92 -13.35 24.27
N PRO A 445 -13.22 -13.53 24.53
CA PRO A 445 -14.06 -12.48 25.07
C PRO A 445 -13.46 -11.87 26.35
N VAL A 446 -13.61 -10.56 26.53
CA VAL A 446 -13.00 -9.80 27.62
C VAL A 446 -14.04 -9.06 28.45
N ASP A 447 -13.73 -8.86 29.73
CA ASP A 447 -14.53 -8.06 30.65
C ASP A 447 -13.86 -6.70 30.88
N PHE A 448 -14.22 -5.71 30.04
CA PHE A 448 -13.63 -4.38 30.10
C PHE A 448 -13.86 -3.67 31.44
N GLU A 449 -14.99 -3.92 32.11
CA GLU A 449 -15.34 -3.27 33.37
C GLU A 449 -14.53 -3.81 34.56
N LYS A 450 -13.93 -4.99 34.43
CA LYS A 450 -13.01 -5.57 35.42
C LYS A 450 -11.53 -5.37 35.08
N SER A 451 -11.22 -4.49 34.14
CA SER A 451 -9.84 -4.12 33.84
C SER A 451 -9.18 -3.51 35.09
N PHE A 452 -7.95 -3.93 35.39
CA PHE A 452 -7.20 -3.42 36.54
C PHE A 452 -5.77 -3.08 36.15
N THR A 453 -5.19 -2.11 36.85
CA THR A 453 -3.79 -1.75 36.66
C THR A 453 -2.88 -2.72 37.40
N SER A 454 -1.77 -3.13 36.79
CA SER A 454 -0.74 -3.92 37.46
C SER A 454 0.66 -3.48 37.02
N THR A 455 1.61 -3.56 37.95
CA THR A 455 3.04 -3.45 37.70
C THR A 455 3.78 -4.74 38.02
N ASN A 456 3.05 -5.80 38.43
CA ASN A 456 3.61 -7.11 38.71
C ASN A 456 3.75 -7.89 37.40
N ILE A 457 4.97 -8.25 37.04
CA ILE A 457 5.27 -8.98 35.80
C ILE A 457 4.50 -10.30 35.68
N ASN A 458 4.24 -11.00 36.79
CA ASN A 458 3.55 -12.29 36.78
C ASN A 458 2.10 -12.18 36.26
N ASP A 459 1.49 -11.00 36.35
CA ASP A 459 0.13 -10.78 35.83
C ASP A 459 0.08 -10.74 34.30
N TYR A 460 1.24 -10.60 33.65
CA TYR A 460 1.42 -10.54 32.19
C TYR A 460 1.88 -11.87 31.58
N LEU A 461 2.24 -12.87 32.39
CA LEU A 461 2.76 -14.15 31.91
C LEU A 461 1.62 -15.13 31.57
N GLY A 462 1.82 -15.89 30.49
CA GLY A 462 0.87 -16.88 29.99
C GLY A 462 -0.21 -16.28 29.08
N HIS A 463 -1.37 -16.96 28.98
CA HIS A 463 -2.46 -16.48 28.14
C HIS A 463 -3.19 -15.31 28.81
N LYS A 464 -2.68 -14.09 28.64
CA LYS A 464 -3.19 -12.84 29.22
C LYS A 464 -3.43 -11.78 28.15
N MET A 465 -4.48 -10.97 28.31
CA MET A 465 -4.60 -9.69 27.60
C MET A 465 -4.09 -8.58 28.51
N GLY A 466 -2.84 -8.19 28.28
CA GLY A 466 -2.19 -7.12 29.03
C GLY A 466 -1.50 -6.13 28.10
N PHE A 467 -1.46 -4.87 28.54
CA PHE A 467 -0.79 -3.77 27.85
C PHE A 467 0.02 -2.99 28.88
N ALA A 468 1.26 -2.63 28.56
CA ALA A 468 2.11 -1.94 29.51
C ALA A 468 3.10 -0.99 28.84
N TYR A 469 3.40 0.10 29.54
CA TYR A 469 4.59 0.90 29.34
C TYR A 469 5.69 0.38 30.25
N VAL A 470 6.76 -0.15 29.66
CA VAL A 470 7.84 -0.82 30.37
C VAL A 470 9.16 -0.10 30.13
N LYS A 471 9.98 -0.04 31.17
CA LYS A 471 11.42 0.21 31.06
C LYS A 471 12.11 -1.15 31.02
N PHE A 472 13.04 -1.34 30.11
CA PHE A 472 13.64 -2.65 29.90
C PHE A 472 15.14 -2.55 29.66
N LYS A 473 15.84 -3.66 29.97
CA LYS A 473 17.24 -3.87 29.65
C LYS A 473 17.54 -5.35 29.40
N PHE A 474 17.89 -5.67 28.16
CA PHE A 474 18.34 -6.99 27.76
C PHE A 474 19.80 -7.25 28.21
N PRO A 475 20.19 -8.52 28.38
CA PRO A 475 21.60 -8.90 28.49
C PRO A 475 22.46 -8.33 27.34
N GLU A 476 23.70 -7.95 27.63
CA GLU A 476 24.58 -7.23 26.68
C GLU A 476 24.83 -8.01 25.37
N HIS A 477 24.79 -9.34 25.42
CA HIS A 477 25.01 -10.22 24.27
C HIS A 477 23.73 -10.61 23.52
N THR A 478 22.57 -10.02 23.85
CA THR A 478 21.32 -10.34 23.14
C THR A 478 21.36 -9.84 21.69
N LYS A 479 21.54 -10.76 20.73
CA LYS A 479 21.59 -10.42 19.29
C LYS A 479 20.25 -9.95 18.73
N PHE A 480 19.13 -10.51 19.20
CA PHE A 480 17.79 -10.21 18.70
C PHE A 480 16.83 -9.76 19.82
N PRO A 481 16.95 -8.53 20.36
CA PRO A 481 15.98 -8.01 21.34
C PRO A 481 14.55 -8.09 20.81
N SER A 482 13.58 -8.32 21.70
CA SER A 482 12.19 -8.61 21.32
C SER A 482 11.23 -7.42 21.51
N LEU A 483 11.60 -6.38 22.27
CA LEU A 483 10.69 -5.28 22.58
C LEU A 483 10.78 -4.13 21.55
N PRO A 484 9.65 -3.72 20.93
CA PRO A 484 9.64 -2.67 19.91
C PRO A 484 9.66 -1.26 20.52
N VAL A 485 10.63 -0.44 20.14
CA VAL A 485 10.65 1.00 20.47
C VAL A 485 10.24 1.80 19.24
N ARG A 486 9.10 2.50 19.35
CA ARG A 486 8.57 3.32 18.27
C ARG A 486 9.24 4.69 18.26
N THR A 487 9.75 5.08 17.09
CA THR A 487 10.26 6.42 16.82
C THR A 487 9.29 7.18 15.90
N ASP A 488 9.34 8.51 15.94
CA ASP A 488 8.46 9.36 15.13
C ASP A 488 8.79 9.32 13.64
N LEU A 489 10.08 9.28 13.29
CA LEU A 489 10.56 9.39 11.91
C LEU A 489 10.99 8.05 11.30
N TYR A 490 11.59 7.16 12.07
CA TYR A 490 12.34 6.01 11.55
C TYR A 490 11.68 4.65 11.85
N GLY A 491 10.44 4.66 12.33
CA GLY A 491 9.65 3.46 12.60
C GLY A 491 10.08 2.73 13.87
N LEU A 492 9.97 1.40 13.88
CA LEU A 492 10.30 0.56 15.03
C LEU A 492 11.79 0.20 15.07
N TYR A 493 12.38 0.31 16.26
CA TYR A 493 13.70 -0.19 16.64
C TYR A 493 13.54 -1.32 17.67
N TYR A 494 14.55 -2.19 17.79
CA TYR A 494 14.63 -3.23 18.82
C TYR A 494 15.98 -3.13 19.54
N PRO A 495 16.16 -2.10 20.40
CA PRO A 495 17.42 -1.85 21.09
C PRO A 495 17.59 -2.75 22.33
N LEU A 496 18.76 -2.70 22.96
CA LEU A 496 19.07 -3.43 24.19
C LEU A 496 18.40 -2.84 25.44
N GLU A 497 18.24 -1.53 25.51
CA GLU A 497 17.60 -0.84 26.64
C GLU A 497 16.76 0.35 26.17
N GLY A 498 15.75 0.71 26.96
CA GLY A 498 14.90 1.85 26.68
C GLY A 498 13.52 1.72 27.31
N TYR A 499 12.54 2.37 26.67
CA TYR A 499 11.15 2.34 27.07
C TYR A 499 10.27 1.88 25.91
N SER A 500 9.31 1.00 26.18
CA SER A 500 8.42 0.45 25.16
C SER A 500 6.99 0.33 25.65
N TYR A 501 6.05 0.47 24.71
CA TYR A 501 4.65 0.11 24.88
C TYR A 501 4.45 -1.29 24.30
N CYS A 502 4.18 -2.28 25.15
CA CYS A 502 4.18 -3.69 24.79
C CYS A 502 2.89 -4.40 25.20
N THR A 503 2.58 -5.47 24.49
CA THR A 503 1.55 -6.43 24.86
C THR A 503 2.10 -7.53 25.78
N ALA A 504 1.22 -8.21 26.52
CA ALA A 504 1.59 -9.34 27.39
C ALA A 504 2.46 -10.42 26.70
N PRO A 505 2.16 -10.89 25.47
CA PRO A 505 3.03 -11.85 24.77
C PRO A 505 4.45 -11.32 24.53
N GLU A 506 4.61 -10.03 24.22
CA GLU A 506 5.93 -9.43 24.01
C GLU A 506 6.72 -9.33 25.33
N ILE A 507 6.03 -9.03 26.43
CA ILE A 507 6.61 -9.00 27.79
C ILE A 507 7.07 -10.41 28.18
N GLU A 508 6.25 -11.44 27.94
CA GLU A 508 6.60 -12.83 28.24
C GLU A 508 7.84 -13.30 27.46
N VAL A 509 7.93 -12.97 26.16
CA VAL A 509 9.14 -13.29 25.37
C VAL A 509 10.37 -12.58 25.92
N ALA A 510 10.28 -11.28 26.22
CA ALA A 510 11.39 -10.53 26.79
C ALA A 510 11.83 -11.09 28.16
N TYR A 511 10.86 -11.43 29.01
CA TYR A 511 11.12 -12.07 30.31
C TYR A 511 11.84 -13.42 30.15
N ASN A 512 11.37 -14.27 29.24
CA ASN A 512 11.98 -15.57 28.95
C ASN A 512 13.40 -15.47 28.35
N MET A 513 13.73 -14.32 27.73
CA MET A 513 15.07 -14.00 27.25
C MET A 513 16.01 -13.48 28.37
N GLY A 514 15.54 -13.35 29.60
CA GLY A 514 16.32 -12.82 30.73
C GLY A 514 16.43 -11.29 30.73
N CYS A 515 15.48 -10.58 30.10
CA CYS A 515 15.42 -9.12 30.14
C CYS A 515 15.01 -8.64 31.54
N ASP A 516 15.71 -7.61 32.04
CA ASP A 516 15.28 -6.84 33.21
C ASP A 516 14.13 -5.92 32.79
N ILE A 517 12.94 -6.13 33.35
CA ILE A 517 11.71 -5.43 32.95
C ILE A 517 11.06 -4.80 34.17
N GLU A 518 10.92 -3.47 34.12
CA GLU A 518 10.22 -2.66 35.11
C GLU A 518 8.95 -2.09 34.48
N ILE A 519 7.79 -2.60 34.89
CA ILE A 519 6.49 -2.11 34.42
C ILE A 519 6.18 -0.78 35.09
N GLN A 520 6.27 0.32 34.34
CA GLN A 520 6.00 1.67 34.83
C GLN A 520 4.51 1.91 35.02
N PHE A 521 3.72 1.45 34.05
CA PHE A 521 2.27 1.45 34.10
C PHE A 521 1.76 0.34 33.19
N GLY A 522 0.78 -0.41 33.65
CA GLY A 522 0.18 -1.43 32.83
C GLY A 522 -1.22 -1.78 33.28
N VAL A 523 -1.95 -2.40 32.37
CA VAL A 523 -3.35 -2.80 32.52
C VAL A 523 -3.50 -4.25 32.08
N ILE A 524 -4.24 -5.01 32.87
CA ILE A 524 -4.73 -6.33 32.52
C ILE A 524 -6.23 -6.20 32.24
N VAL A 525 -6.65 -6.73 31.10
CA VAL A 525 -8.06 -6.87 30.73
C VAL A 525 -8.43 -8.35 30.88
N PRO A 526 -9.22 -8.74 31.89
CA PRO A 526 -9.51 -10.14 32.14
C PRO A 526 -10.24 -10.79 30.97
N TRP A 527 -9.79 -12.00 30.61
CA TRP A 527 -10.60 -12.89 29.79
C TRP A 527 -11.85 -13.30 30.56
N ILE A 528 -12.96 -13.51 29.83
CA ILE A 528 -14.12 -14.19 30.39
C ILE A 528 -13.79 -15.69 30.39
N GLU A 529 -13.75 -16.29 31.58
CA GLU A 529 -13.43 -17.71 31.77
C GLU A 529 -14.42 -18.63 31.04
N ASP A 530 -13.94 -19.81 30.64
CA ASP A 530 -14.71 -20.86 29.94
C ASP A 530 -15.42 -20.41 28.65
N LYS A 531 -14.92 -19.36 27.99
CA LYS A 531 -15.38 -18.92 26.67
C LYS A 531 -14.40 -19.29 25.57
N GLU A 532 -14.98 -19.75 24.47
CA GLU A 532 -14.28 -19.94 23.20
C GLU A 532 -13.73 -18.61 22.66
N PRO A 533 -12.68 -18.64 21.81
CA PRO A 533 -12.16 -17.44 21.15
C PRO A 533 -13.24 -16.63 20.44
N LEU A 534 -13.19 -15.30 20.55
CA LEU A 534 -14.19 -14.39 20.00
C LEU A 534 -14.31 -14.53 18.48
N PHE A 535 -13.19 -14.77 17.80
CA PHE A 535 -13.12 -14.86 16.35
C PHE A 535 -13.26 -16.29 15.79
N LYS A 536 -13.51 -17.30 16.65
CA LYS A 536 -13.58 -18.72 16.26
C LYS A 536 -14.48 -18.98 15.07
N GLY A 537 -15.76 -18.59 15.16
CA GLY A 537 -16.73 -18.83 14.10
C GLY A 537 -16.35 -18.15 12.77
N PHE A 538 -15.69 -17.00 12.82
CA PHE A 538 -15.17 -16.32 11.62
C PHE A 538 -14.04 -17.12 11.00
N THR A 539 -13.01 -17.49 11.78
CA THR A 539 -11.85 -18.24 11.28
C THR A 539 -12.24 -19.61 10.74
N GLU A 540 -13.13 -20.33 11.42
CA GLU A 540 -13.66 -21.63 10.96
C GLU A 540 -14.39 -21.50 9.63
N LEU A 541 -15.23 -20.46 9.47
CA LEU A 541 -15.91 -20.20 8.20
C LEU A 541 -14.91 -19.94 7.06
N ILE A 542 -13.93 -19.05 7.26
CA ILE A 542 -12.93 -18.74 6.24
C ILE A 542 -12.21 -20.03 5.81
N ARG A 543 -11.80 -20.85 6.77
CA ARG A 543 -11.13 -22.13 6.49
C ARG A 543 -12.00 -23.08 5.69
N GLU A 544 -13.21 -23.36 6.17
CA GLU A 544 -14.11 -24.32 5.53
C GLU A 544 -14.39 -23.92 4.08
N GLN A 545 -14.62 -22.64 3.83
CA GLN A 545 -14.88 -22.14 2.48
C GLN A 545 -13.62 -22.22 1.60
N ARG A 546 -12.44 -21.85 2.12
CA ARG A 546 -11.18 -22.01 1.37
C ARG A 546 -10.90 -23.46 1.01
N GLN A 547 -11.12 -24.40 1.94
CA GLN A 547 -10.91 -25.82 1.67
C GLN A 547 -11.90 -26.32 0.62
N LYS A 548 -13.20 -26.01 0.78
CA LYS A 548 -14.24 -26.34 -0.20
C LYS A 548 -13.84 -25.93 -1.62
N TYR A 549 -13.48 -24.66 -1.82
CA TYR A 549 -13.13 -24.15 -3.15
C TYR A 549 -11.76 -24.64 -3.64
N THR A 550 -10.86 -25.02 -2.75
CA THR A 550 -9.63 -25.73 -3.12
C THR A 550 -9.95 -27.11 -3.70
N ASP A 551 -10.84 -27.86 -3.04
CA ASP A 551 -11.25 -29.21 -3.45
C ASP A 551 -12.06 -29.18 -4.76
N GLU A 552 -12.87 -28.13 -4.96
CA GLU A 552 -13.64 -27.89 -6.19
C GLU A 552 -12.77 -27.35 -7.36
N GLY A 553 -11.52 -26.94 -7.08
CA GLY A 553 -10.65 -26.31 -8.08
C GLY A 553 -11.02 -24.86 -8.45
N ASP A 554 -11.91 -24.22 -7.68
CA ASP A 554 -12.31 -22.82 -7.88
C ASP A 554 -11.28 -21.86 -7.24
N LYS A 555 -10.27 -21.53 -8.04
CA LYS A 555 -9.20 -20.60 -7.66
C LYS A 555 -9.72 -19.18 -7.35
N PHE A 556 -10.85 -18.78 -7.94
CA PHE A 556 -11.39 -17.44 -7.74
C PHE A 556 -11.96 -17.28 -6.33
N ARG A 557 -12.87 -18.17 -5.94
CA ARG A 557 -13.50 -18.13 -4.62
C ARG A 557 -12.51 -18.44 -3.51
N GLU A 558 -11.54 -19.34 -3.72
CA GLU A 558 -10.46 -19.60 -2.76
C GLU A 558 -9.67 -18.33 -2.44
N LYS A 559 -9.21 -17.60 -3.47
CA LYS A 559 -8.48 -16.34 -3.31
C LYS A 559 -9.32 -15.26 -2.63
N LEU A 560 -10.61 -15.15 -2.97
CA LEU A 560 -11.52 -14.21 -2.33
C LEU A 560 -11.66 -14.48 -0.83
N TRP A 561 -11.94 -15.73 -0.44
CA TRP A 561 -12.08 -16.09 0.98
C TRP A 561 -10.78 -15.87 1.75
N LYS A 562 -9.62 -16.14 1.14
CA LYS A 562 -8.30 -15.82 1.70
C LYS A 562 -8.14 -14.32 2.00
N GLU A 563 -8.46 -13.45 1.04
CA GLU A 563 -8.37 -12.00 1.22
C GLU A 563 -9.39 -11.45 2.23
N ILE A 564 -10.61 -12.00 2.25
CA ILE A 564 -11.63 -11.65 3.26
C ILE A 564 -11.11 -11.98 4.67
N GLY A 565 -10.51 -13.15 4.86
CA GLY A 565 -9.87 -13.52 6.14
C GLY A 565 -8.79 -12.51 6.56
N ASN A 566 -7.88 -12.18 5.64
CA ASN A 566 -6.75 -11.29 5.90
C ASN A 566 -7.14 -9.82 6.14
N THR A 567 -8.35 -9.38 5.78
CA THR A 567 -8.75 -7.97 5.88
C THR A 567 -9.43 -7.60 7.20
N LEU A 568 -9.95 -8.57 7.97
CA LEU A 568 -10.65 -8.30 9.24
C LEU A 568 -9.73 -7.63 10.28
N TYR A 569 -8.49 -8.12 10.45
CA TYR A 569 -7.56 -7.54 11.42
C TYR A 569 -7.29 -6.05 11.11
N GLY A 570 -7.16 -5.71 9.82
CA GLY A 570 -6.93 -4.33 9.38
C GLY A 570 -8.10 -3.42 9.73
N LYS A 571 -9.33 -3.96 9.77
CA LYS A 571 -10.53 -3.24 10.20
C LYS A 571 -10.58 -3.01 11.71
N LEU A 572 -10.03 -3.92 12.52
CA LEU A 572 -9.90 -3.72 13.97
C LEU A 572 -9.01 -2.52 14.32
N GLY A 573 -7.99 -2.25 13.49
CA GLY A 573 -7.04 -1.14 13.67
C GLY A 573 -7.38 0.15 12.89
N GLN A 574 -8.51 0.20 12.18
CA GLN A 574 -8.84 1.31 11.28
C GLN A 574 -9.12 2.60 12.06
N GLY A 575 -8.40 3.67 11.73
CA GLY A 575 -8.62 5.02 12.30
C GLY A 575 -7.91 5.31 13.62
N LEU A 576 -7.31 4.29 14.28
CA LEU A 576 -6.65 4.46 15.58
C LEU A 576 -5.42 5.40 15.59
N LYS A 577 -4.75 5.59 14.45
CA LYS A 577 -3.49 6.37 14.34
C LYS A 577 -3.62 7.68 13.57
N GLY A 578 -4.83 8.25 13.48
CA GLY A 578 -5.04 9.59 12.92
C GLY A 578 -4.63 9.75 11.44
N LYS A 579 -4.60 8.66 10.65
CA LYS A 579 -4.36 8.74 9.21
C LYS A 579 -5.47 9.54 8.55
N ARG A 580 -5.12 10.43 7.62
CA ARG A 580 -6.08 11.29 6.89
C ARG A 580 -6.37 10.74 5.50
N GLY A 581 -7.62 10.82 5.06
CA GLY A 581 -8.09 10.51 3.72
C GLY A 581 -8.81 11.71 3.10
N PHE A 582 -8.82 11.80 1.77
CA PHE A 582 -9.57 12.85 1.06
C PHE A 582 -11.05 12.50 0.99
N ASN A 583 -11.92 13.46 1.30
CA ASN A 583 -13.37 13.32 1.18
C ASN A 583 -13.86 14.17 -0.02
N SER A 584 -14.47 13.52 -1.01
CA SER A 584 -14.99 14.16 -2.23
C SER A 584 -16.28 14.95 -2.01
N LEU A 585 -17.02 14.71 -0.92
CA LEU A 585 -18.30 15.38 -0.66
C LEU A 585 -18.12 16.83 -0.19
N ASP A 586 -17.02 17.15 0.48
CA ASP A 586 -16.71 18.50 0.96
C ASP A 586 -15.32 19.02 0.54
N GLY A 587 -14.57 18.24 -0.23
CA GLY A 587 -13.25 18.62 -0.75
C GLY A 587 -12.15 18.70 0.32
N LEU A 588 -12.37 18.18 1.53
CA LEU A 588 -11.42 18.27 2.65
C LEU A 588 -10.76 16.93 2.97
N SER A 589 -9.51 16.97 3.45
CA SER A 589 -8.84 15.80 4.02
C SER A 589 -9.25 15.62 5.48
N LYS A 590 -10.00 14.56 5.79
CA LYS A 590 -10.46 14.22 7.14
C LYS A 590 -9.75 12.99 7.70
N ASN A 591 -9.81 12.81 9.01
CA ASN A 591 -9.34 11.57 9.63
C ASN A 591 -10.14 10.39 9.06
N ILE A 592 -9.45 9.29 8.77
CA ILE A 592 -10.11 8.05 8.40
C ILE A 592 -10.93 7.60 9.61
N PRO A 593 -12.26 7.43 9.47
CA PRO A 593 -13.11 7.10 10.60
C PRO A 593 -12.94 5.64 11.04
N HIS A 594 -13.40 5.33 12.25
CA HIS A 594 -13.32 3.98 12.82
C HIS A 594 -14.23 3.02 12.05
N SER A 595 -13.73 1.84 11.67
CA SER A 595 -14.62 0.73 11.26
C SER A 595 -15.62 0.35 12.37
N PRO A 596 -16.79 -0.26 12.08
CA PRO A 596 -17.75 -0.66 13.11
C PRO A 596 -17.21 -1.69 14.11
N VAL A 597 -16.09 -2.34 13.78
CA VAL A 597 -15.42 -3.34 14.62
C VAL A 597 -14.10 -2.83 15.21
N THR A 598 -13.79 -1.53 15.06
CA THR A 598 -12.53 -0.96 15.57
C THR A 598 -12.40 -1.18 17.06
N ASN A 599 -11.32 -1.87 17.46
CA ASN A 599 -11.02 -2.15 18.85
C ASN A 599 -9.49 -2.23 19.04
N PRO A 600 -8.88 -1.25 19.72
CA PRO A 600 -7.42 -1.18 19.87
C PRO A 600 -6.86 -2.32 20.72
N TYR A 601 -7.61 -2.83 21.70
CA TYR A 601 -7.18 -3.97 22.53
C TYR A 601 -6.98 -5.21 21.66
N PHE A 602 -7.92 -5.48 20.75
CA PHE A 602 -7.85 -6.63 19.85
C PHE A 602 -6.79 -6.43 18.74
N ALA A 603 -6.72 -5.23 18.17
CA ALA A 603 -5.73 -4.90 17.15
C ALA A 603 -4.29 -4.99 17.69
N ALA A 604 -4.03 -4.44 18.87
CA ALA A 604 -2.73 -4.53 19.54
C ALA A 604 -2.39 -5.97 19.93
N SER A 605 -3.34 -6.72 20.49
CA SER A 605 -3.11 -8.12 20.89
C SER A 605 -2.74 -9.00 19.68
N ALA A 606 -3.48 -8.88 18.57
CA ALA A 606 -3.19 -9.66 17.37
C ALA A 606 -1.81 -9.34 16.79
N THR A 607 -1.43 -8.06 16.67
CA THR A 607 -0.11 -7.72 16.13
C THR A 607 1.03 -8.00 17.09
N GLY A 608 0.81 -7.79 18.39
CA GLY A 608 1.76 -8.13 19.45
C GLY A 608 2.05 -9.62 19.54
N PHE A 609 1.02 -10.46 19.40
CA PHE A 609 1.19 -11.91 19.41
C PHE A 609 2.03 -12.41 18.22
N VAL A 610 1.76 -11.94 16.99
CA VAL A 610 2.59 -12.30 15.81
C VAL A 610 4.04 -11.83 15.99
N ARG A 611 4.27 -10.61 16.49
CA ARG A 611 5.61 -10.11 16.79
C ARG A 611 6.32 -10.95 17.85
N ALA A 612 5.59 -11.38 18.89
CA ALA A 612 6.14 -12.21 19.95
C ALA A 612 6.57 -13.58 19.43
N VAL A 613 5.74 -14.26 18.62
CA VAL A 613 6.10 -15.54 17.97
C VAL A 613 7.39 -15.39 17.17
N LEU A 614 7.43 -14.41 16.26
CA LEU A 614 8.60 -14.17 15.42
C LEU A 614 9.86 -13.83 16.25
N SER A 615 9.69 -13.06 17.32
CA SER A 615 10.80 -12.68 18.21
C SER A 615 11.35 -13.85 19.02
N GLU A 616 10.47 -14.72 19.49
CA GLU A 616 10.85 -15.93 20.23
C GLU A 616 11.62 -16.91 19.32
N GLN A 617 11.18 -17.08 18.08
CA GLN A 617 11.87 -17.92 17.09
C GLN A 617 13.27 -17.39 16.78
N LEU A 618 13.40 -16.09 16.50
CA LEU A 618 14.70 -15.45 16.24
C LEU A 618 15.67 -15.57 17.42
N ALA A 619 15.19 -15.30 18.64
CA ALA A 619 15.98 -15.45 19.85
C ALA A 619 16.38 -16.92 20.08
N GLY A 620 15.48 -17.86 19.80
CA GLY A 620 15.73 -19.29 19.88
C GLY A 620 16.80 -19.77 18.89
N ILE A 621 16.72 -19.36 17.63
CA ILE A 621 17.73 -19.68 16.60
C ILE A 621 19.13 -19.29 17.09
N HIS A 622 19.29 -18.06 17.57
CA HIS A 622 20.59 -17.60 18.09
C HIS A 622 21.03 -18.35 19.34
N LYS A 623 20.11 -18.64 20.27
CA LYS A 623 20.42 -19.37 21.49
C LYS A 623 20.94 -20.79 21.22
N HIS A 624 20.40 -21.46 20.18
CA HIS A 624 20.74 -22.84 19.87
C HIS A 624 21.92 -22.99 18.90
N HIS A 625 22.06 -22.07 17.94
CA HIS A 625 23.06 -22.18 16.87
C HIS A 625 24.12 -21.06 16.90
N GLY A 626 24.01 -20.11 17.83
CA GLY A 626 24.98 -19.02 17.97
C GLY A 626 25.09 -18.16 16.72
N ASP A 627 26.31 -18.06 16.21
CA ASP A 627 26.66 -17.35 14.96
C ASP A 627 26.86 -18.30 13.77
N ASP A 628 26.62 -19.61 13.94
CA ASP A 628 26.68 -20.60 12.85
C ASP A 628 25.50 -20.45 11.87
N VAL A 629 24.44 -19.77 12.30
CA VAL A 629 23.25 -19.44 11.49
C VAL A 629 23.17 -17.93 11.27
N THR A 630 23.09 -17.55 10.01
CA THR A 630 22.89 -16.19 9.52
C THR A 630 21.41 -15.91 9.28
N VAL A 631 20.82 -15.11 10.17
CA VAL A 631 19.53 -14.46 9.88
C VAL A 631 19.78 -13.21 9.05
N VAL A 632 19.19 -13.13 7.86
CA VAL A 632 19.36 -12.03 6.91
C VAL A 632 18.39 -10.88 7.20
N SER A 633 17.11 -11.20 7.37
CA SER A 633 16.07 -10.20 7.68
C SER A 633 14.85 -10.84 8.34
N ALA A 634 14.01 -10.00 8.94
CA ALA A 634 12.68 -10.36 9.41
C ALA A 634 11.65 -9.36 8.87
N THR A 635 10.54 -9.85 8.32
CA THR A 635 9.48 -9.04 7.70
C THR A 635 8.10 -9.51 8.12
N THR A 636 7.51 -8.80 9.08
CA THR A 636 6.15 -8.96 9.60
C THR A 636 5.92 -10.28 10.35
N ASP A 637 5.82 -11.37 9.62
CA ASP A 637 5.47 -12.72 10.04
C ASP A 637 6.41 -13.79 9.45
N GLY A 638 7.47 -13.38 8.74
CA GLY A 638 8.49 -14.26 8.22
C GLY A 638 9.92 -13.73 8.36
N TYR A 639 10.88 -14.59 8.05
CA TYR A 639 12.31 -14.32 8.13
C TYR A 639 13.10 -15.13 7.10
N LEU A 640 14.20 -14.51 6.65
CA LEU A 640 15.17 -15.09 5.74
C LEU A 640 16.39 -15.55 6.53
N VAL A 641 16.74 -16.83 6.42
CA VAL A 641 17.78 -17.48 7.24
C VAL A 641 18.47 -18.61 6.47
N ASP A 642 19.72 -18.91 6.80
CA ASP A 642 20.52 -19.99 6.18
C ASP A 642 20.41 -21.35 6.90
N CYS A 643 19.27 -21.64 7.54
CA CYS A 643 19.04 -22.90 8.22
C CYS A 643 17.86 -23.68 7.61
N THR A 644 17.80 -24.99 7.85
CA THR A 644 16.70 -25.85 7.41
C THR A 644 15.47 -25.70 8.31
N GLU A 645 14.32 -26.25 7.89
CA GLU A 645 13.08 -26.24 8.67
C GLU A 645 13.27 -26.96 10.03
N GLU A 646 14.07 -28.03 10.08
CA GLU A 646 14.34 -28.80 11.30
C GLU A 646 15.19 -28.04 12.32
N GLN A 647 15.97 -27.06 11.86
CA GLN A 647 16.82 -26.22 12.71
C GLN A 647 16.04 -25.04 13.33
N LEU A 648 14.80 -24.79 12.88
CA LEU A 648 13.97 -23.70 13.40
C LEU A 648 13.55 -23.92 14.85
N HIS A 649 13.52 -22.83 15.62
CA HIS A 649 13.10 -22.89 17.01
C HIS A 649 11.60 -22.62 17.18
N VAL A 650 10.78 -23.67 17.08
CA VAL A 650 9.31 -23.58 17.18
C VAL A 650 8.76 -24.02 18.55
N SER A 651 9.63 -24.33 19.52
CA SER A 651 9.26 -24.93 20.81
C SER A 651 9.12 -23.93 21.95
N GLY A 652 9.31 -22.63 21.71
CA GLY A 652 9.06 -21.60 22.72
C GLY A 652 7.59 -21.50 23.12
N THR A 653 7.30 -20.92 24.29
CA THR A 653 5.97 -20.88 24.89
C THR A 653 4.94 -20.19 23.99
N ILE A 654 5.30 -19.07 23.36
CA ILE A 654 4.40 -18.33 22.48
C ILE A 654 4.23 -19.07 21.14
N SER A 655 5.30 -19.65 20.62
CA SER A 655 5.33 -20.46 19.39
C SER A 655 4.49 -21.73 19.52
N GLN A 656 4.55 -22.43 20.66
CA GLN A 656 3.69 -23.58 20.94
C GLN A 656 2.21 -23.18 21.00
N ARG A 657 1.90 -22.02 21.60
CA ARG A 657 0.53 -21.48 21.62
C ARG A 657 0.02 -21.20 20.21
N PHE A 658 0.85 -20.60 19.36
CA PHE A 658 0.53 -20.36 17.96
C PHE A 658 0.40 -21.66 17.16
N SER A 659 1.29 -22.64 17.36
CA SER A 659 1.22 -23.96 16.71
C SER A 659 -0.09 -24.68 17.04
N LYS A 660 -0.50 -24.66 18.30
CA LYS A 660 -1.80 -25.24 18.73
C LYS A 660 -2.97 -24.55 18.03
N ILE A 661 -2.89 -23.23 17.83
CA ILE A 661 -3.90 -22.50 17.06
C ILE A 661 -3.90 -22.96 15.60
N CYS A 662 -2.74 -23.11 14.95
CA CYS A 662 -2.65 -23.62 13.57
C CYS A 662 -3.26 -25.02 13.41
N GLU A 663 -3.06 -25.90 14.39
CA GLU A 663 -3.71 -27.22 14.42
C GLU A 663 -5.23 -27.08 14.51
N GLN A 664 -5.73 -26.22 15.41
CA GLN A 664 -7.17 -25.96 15.58
C GLN A 664 -7.80 -25.33 14.34
N THR A 665 -7.08 -24.45 13.65
CA THR A 665 -7.51 -23.79 12.42
C THR A 665 -7.17 -24.60 11.16
N GLY A 666 -6.70 -25.85 11.29
CA GLY A 666 -6.47 -26.74 10.16
C GLY A 666 -5.39 -26.27 9.17
N ASP A 667 -4.57 -25.28 9.55
CA ASP A 667 -3.39 -24.88 8.78
C ASP A 667 -2.26 -25.92 8.90
N GLY A 668 -2.37 -26.83 9.87
CA GLY A 668 -1.39 -27.88 10.13
C GLY A 668 -0.14 -27.30 10.78
N LYS A 669 0.97 -27.25 10.03
CA LYS A 669 2.24 -26.71 10.52
C LYS A 669 2.20 -25.17 10.59
N MET A 670 2.81 -24.62 11.64
CA MET A 670 2.94 -23.17 11.84
C MET A 670 3.82 -22.48 10.79
N ILE A 671 4.85 -23.15 10.27
CA ILE A 671 5.82 -22.55 9.33
C ILE A 671 5.55 -23.02 7.91
N LYS A 672 5.64 -22.08 6.95
CA LYS A 672 5.56 -22.34 5.51
C LYS A 672 6.85 -21.89 4.83
N HIS A 673 7.49 -22.80 4.09
CA HIS A 673 8.63 -22.48 3.25
C HIS A 673 8.15 -21.80 1.96
N LYS A 674 8.64 -20.57 1.71
CA LYS A 674 8.15 -19.70 0.65
C LYS A 674 9.12 -19.58 -0.52
N HIS A 675 10.39 -19.35 -0.22
CA HIS A 675 11.44 -19.19 -1.21
C HIS A 675 12.76 -19.80 -0.73
N HIS A 676 13.59 -20.24 -1.66
CA HIS A 676 14.95 -20.71 -1.48
C HIS A 676 15.88 -20.00 -2.48
N ALA A 677 17.01 -19.50 -1.99
CA ALA A 677 18.04 -18.83 -2.79
C ALA A 677 19.45 -19.26 -2.36
N LYS A 678 20.42 -19.19 -3.29
CA LYS A 678 21.82 -19.50 -3.01
C LYS A 678 22.64 -18.31 -2.51
N GLN A 679 22.19 -17.11 -2.80
CA GLN A 679 22.73 -15.88 -2.24
C GLN A 679 21.62 -14.83 -2.16
N ILE A 680 21.46 -14.22 -0.99
CA ILE A 680 20.60 -13.05 -0.80
C ILE A 680 21.45 -11.78 -0.82
N ILE A 681 20.91 -10.70 -1.38
CA ILE A 681 21.45 -9.35 -1.26
C ILE A 681 20.49 -8.54 -0.38
N ALA A 682 20.99 -8.11 0.77
CA ALA A 682 20.23 -7.32 1.73
C ALA A 682 20.58 -5.84 1.59
N MET A 683 19.60 -5.02 1.25
CA MET A 683 19.78 -3.57 1.08
C MET A 683 19.34 -2.81 2.32
N LYS A 684 18.16 -3.15 2.84
CA LYS A 684 17.50 -2.51 3.99
C LYS A 684 16.25 -3.29 4.40
N THR A 685 15.53 -2.82 5.42
CA THR A 685 14.21 -3.36 5.77
C THR A 685 13.28 -3.38 4.55
N ARG A 686 12.71 -4.57 4.24
CA ARG A 686 11.87 -4.82 3.04
C ARG A 686 12.59 -4.55 1.70
N GLY A 687 13.90 -4.71 1.69
CA GLY A 687 14.82 -4.57 0.56
C GLY A 687 15.74 -5.78 0.48
N GLN A 688 15.24 -6.92 -0.02
CA GLN A 688 15.95 -8.20 -0.15
C GLN A 688 15.77 -8.70 -1.57
N ILE A 689 16.87 -8.98 -2.26
CA ILE A 689 16.85 -9.49 -3.64
C ILE A 689 17.77 -10.70 -3.75
N THR A 690 17.65 -11.45 -4.84
CA THR A 690 18.40 -12.70 -5.04
C THR A 690 19.67 -12.42 -5.86
N GLY A 691 20.84 -12.67 -5.27
CA GLY A 691 22.12 -12.61 -5.97
C GLY A 691 22.41 -13.87 -6.80
N GLU A 692 22.12 -15.04 -6.22
CA GLU A 692 22.23 -16.35 -6.89
C GLU A 692 20.96 -17.16 -6.59
N TYR A 693 20.35 -17.69 -7.65
CA TYR A 693 19.06 -18.38 -7.58
C TYR A 693 19.18 -19.74 -6.87
N GLY A 694 18.12 -20.10 -6.13
CA GLY A 694 17.91 -21.44 -5.59
C GLY A 694 16.88 -22.21 -6.40
N ASP A 695 16.14 -23.07 -5.73
CA ASP A 695 15.22 -24.03 -6.35
C ASP A 695 13.78 -23.51 -6.50
N THR A 696 13.49 -22.31 -5.99
CA THR A 696 12.18 -21.66 -6.09
C THR A 696 12.25 -20.37 -6.89
N GLU A 697 11.11 -19.65 -6.98
CA GLU A 697 11.13 -18.26 -7.41
C GLU A 697 12.06 -17.40 -6.54
N PRO A 698 12.70 -16.37 -7.12
CA PRO A 698 13.59 -15.49 -6.39
C PRO A 698 12.88 -14.71 -5.28
N VAL A 699 13.61 -14.47 -4.19
CA VAL A 699 13.25 -13.49 -3.18
C VAL A 699 13.37 -12.10 -3.80
N ILE A 700 12.27 -11.33 -3.85
CA ILE A 700 12.23 -9.96 -4.38
C ILE A 700 11.40 -9.05 -3.48
N ALA A 701 12.07 -8.20 -2.72
CA ALA A 701 11.51 -7.09 -1.97
C ALA A 701 12.22 -5.80 -2.38
N LYS A 702 11.48 -4.87 -2.99
CA LYS A 702 12.03 -3.75 -3.77
C LYS A 702 12.28 -2.47 -2.99
N ALA A 703 12.07 -2.46 -1.68
CA ALA A 703 12.16 -1.28 -0.82
C ALA A 703 11.40 -0.03 -1.36
N GLY A 704 10.26 -0.25 -2.02
CA GLY A 704 9.43 0.81 -2.60
C GLY A 704 9.88 1.33 -3.97
N VAL A 705 10.86 0.68 -4.62
CA VAL A 705 11.16 0.89 -6.04
C VAL A 705 10.07 0.25 -6.91
N LYS A 706 9.68 0.95 -7.97
CA LYS A 706 8.81 0.43 -9.03
C LYS A 706 9.67 0.27 -10.28
N PRO A 707 10.05 -0.96 -10.66
CA PRO A 707 10.75 -1.22 -11.91
C PRO A 707 9.92 -0.76 -13.11
N PRO A 708 10.55 -0.40 -14.23
CA PRO A 708 9.85 -0.12 -15.48
C PRO A 708 9.13 -1.38 -15.98
N GLU A 709 8.06 -1.22 -16.77
CA GLU A 709 7.26 -2.34 -17.30
C GLU A 709 8.10 -3.35 -18.09
N SER A 710 9.14 -2.88 -18.79
CA SER A 710 10.10 -3.73 -19.50
C SER A 710 10.89 -4.69 -18.60
N ALA A 711 10.99 -4.40 -17.30
CA ALA A 711 11.63 -5.26 -16.31
C ALA A 711 10.65 -6.18 -15.58
N LEU A 712 9.34 -6.14 -15.91
CA LEU A 712 8.30 -6.94 -15.25
C LEU A 712 7.85 -8.15 -16.10
N SER A 713 8.63 -8.53 -17.11
CA SER A 713 8.35 -9.70 -17.96
C SER A 713 8.40 -11.03 -17.21
N SER A 714 9.26 -11.14 -16.19
CA SER A 714 9.32 -12.29 -15.29
C SER A 714 9.91 -11.88 -13.94
N ALA A 715 9.69 -12.68 -12.89
CA ALA A 715 10.33 -12.45 -11.59
C ALA A 715 11.87 -12.42 -11.70
N LYS A 716 12.47 -13.20 -12.61
CA LYS A 716 13.92 -13.19 -12.83
C LYS A 716 14.40 -11.87 -13.44
N ASP A 717 13.66 -11.33 -14.40
CA ASP A 717 13.99 -10.04 -15.04
C ASP A 717 13.81 -8.89 -14.05
N GLU A 718 12.77 -8.96 -13.22
CA GLU A 718 12.51 -7.98 -12.16
C GLU A 718 13.64 -7.99 -11.12
N ASN A 719 14.06 -9.18 -10.70
CA ASN A 719 15.19 -9.36 -9.80
C ASN A 719 16.48 -8.82 -10.43
N ALA A 720 16.78 -9.18 -11.68
CA ALA A 720 17.96 -8.72 -12.39
C ALA A 720 18.02 -7.19 -12.45
N TYR A 721 16.92 -6.52 -12.78
CA TYR A 721 16.85 -5.05 -12.77
C TYR A 721 17.19 -4.47 -11.40
N MET A 722 16.66 -5.05 -10.32
CA MET A 722 16.93 -4.58 -8.97
C MET A 722 18.39 -4.82 -8.53
N VAL A 723 18.99 -5.95 -8.93
CA VAL A 723 20.41 -6.24 -8.64
C VAL A 723 21.31 -5.24 -9.35
N GLU A 724 21.07 -5.00 -10.65
CA GLU A 724 21.79 -3.98 -11.42
C GLU A 724 21.61 -2.60 -10.78
N LEU A 725 20.38 -2.20 -10.48
CA LEU A 725 20.08 -0.91 -9.85
C LEU A 725 20.83 -0.76 -8.52
N PHE A 726 20.91 -1.80 -7.69
CA PHE A 726 21.63 -1.75 -6.43
C PHE A 726 23.16 -1.64 -6.63
N LEU A 727 23.74 -2.46 -7.51
CA LEU A 727 25.19 -2.48 -7.72
C LEU A 727 25.70 -1.22 -8.43
N ASP A 728 24.95 -0.73 -9.42
CA ASP A 728 25.36 0.39 -10.28
C ASP A 728 24.94 1.76 -9.73
N ARG A 729 24.23 1.81 -8.57
CA ARG A 729 23.69 3.06 -8.02
C ARG A 729 24.73 4.16 -7.77
N TYR A 730 24.36 5.42 -7.90
CA TYR A 730 25.25 6.54 -7.58
C TYR A 730 24.55 7.61 -6.72
N PRO A 731 25.31 8.46 -6.01
CA PRO A 731 24.72 9.48 -5.15
C PRO A 731 23.81 10.43 -5.92
N GLY A 732 22.66 10.75 -5.32
CA GLY A 732 21.67 11.62 -5.98
C GLY A 732 20.94 11.00 -7.17
N GLN A 733 21.19 9.73 -7.52
CA GLN A 733 20.47 9.05 -8.59
C GLN A 733 18.97 9.16 -8.36
N LYS A 734 18.27 9.50 -9.43
CA LYS A 734 16.82 9.61 -9.44
C LYS A 734 16.22 8.47 -10.23
N ILE A 735 15.09 7.97 -9.75
CA ILE A 735 14.29 6.98 -10.46
C ILE A 735 12.89 7.53 -10.71
N PRO A 736 12.23 7.09 -11.80
CA PRO A 736 10.82 7.35 -12.00
C PRO A 736 10.03 6.87 -10.77
N ASN A 737 9.20 7.77 -10.26
CA ASN A 737 8.22 7.48 -9.22
C ASN A 737 6.91 8.11 -9.64
N ASN A 738 6.52 7.75 -10.85
CA ASN A 738 5.29 8.21 -11.41
C ASN A 738 4.14 7.75 -10.52
N SER A 739 3.20 8.66 -10.37
CA SER A 739 1.99 8.42 -9.63
C SER A 739 0.86 9.05 -10.41
N LEU A 740 -0.25 8.34 -10.51
CA LEU A 740 -1.50 8.96 -10.93
C LEU A 740 -1.78 10.16 -10.02
N ILE A 741 -2.31 11.23 -10.63
CA ILE A 741 -2.73 12.42 -9.90
C ILE A 741 -3.64 12.06 -8.72
N SER A 742 -3.54 12.82 -7.63
CA SER A 742 -4.32 12.54 -6.43
C SER A 742 -5.81 12.89 -6.66
N PRO A 743 -6.78 12.16 -6.06
CA PRO A 743 -8.20 12.53 -6.17
C PRO A 743 -8.48 13.97 -5.71
N ARG A 744 -7.68 14.47 -4.76
CA ARG A 744 -7.75 15.85 -4.29
C ARG A 744 -7.37 16.86 -5.37
N ASP A 745 -6.25 16.61 -6.07
CA ASP A 745 -5.81 17.51 -7.15
C ASP A 745 -6.80 17.45 -8.32
N MET A 746 -7.30 16.27 -8.67
CA MET A 746 -8.35 16.11 -9.70
C MET A 746 -9.59 16.93 -9.36
N TYR A 747 -10.08 16.84 -8.12
CA TYR A 747 -11.25 17.58 -7.67
C TYR A 747 -11.01 19.10 -7.61
N LEU A 748 -9.89 19.54 -7.01
CA LEU A 748 -9.62 20.97 -6.80
C LEU A 748 -9.22 21.71 -8.09
N LYS A 749 -8.67 21.01 -9.06
CA LYS A 749 -8.12 21.59 -10.30
C LYS A 749 -8.89 21.16 -11.55
N ASP A 750 -9.97 20.40 -11.39
CA ASP A 750 -10.76 19.81 -12.47
C ASP A 750 -9.88 19.09 -13.50
N MET A 751 -8.94 18.27 -13.00
CA MET A 751 -7.95 17.56 -13.82
C MET A 751 -8.36 16.11 -14.06
N ASP A 752 -8.05 15.62 -15.26
CA ASP A 752 -8.18 14.21 -15.62
C ASP A 752 -7.26 13.29 -14.84
N LEU A 753 -7.53 11.99 -14.93
CA LEU A 753 -6.61 10.97 -14.47
C LEU A 753 -5.40 10.91 -15.41
N ILE A 754 -4.38 11.68 -15.05
CA ILE A 754 -3.08 11.68 -15.74
C ILE A 754 -1.99 11.10 -14.83
N GLU A 755 -0.99 10.51 -15.47
CA GLU A 755 0.24 10.12 -14.79
C GLU A 755 1.10 11.35 -14.54
N ILE A 756 1.34 11.69 -13.27
CA ILE A 756 2.30 12.74 -12.94
C ILE A 756 3.67 12.10 -12.96
N GLN A 757 4.46 12.48 -13.96
CA GLN A 757 5.88 12.14 -13.99
C GLN A 757 6.58 12.85 -12.83
N ARG A 758 7.09 12.04 -11.90
CA ARG A 758 7.87 12.52 -10.77
C ARG A 758 9.11 11.68 -10.67
N GLU A 759 10.21 12.34 -10.39
CA GLU A 759 11.40 11.64 -9.97
C GLU A 759 11.47 11.61 -8.45
N LYS A 760 11.92 10.50 -7.90
CA LYS A 760 12.38 10.44 -6.50
C LYS A 760 13.86 10.08 -6.47
N THR A 761 14.57 10.63 -5.51
CA THR A 761 15.93 10.17 -5.21
C THR A 761 15.88 8.72 -4.73
N LEU A 762 16.67 7.86 -5.36
CA LEU A 762 16.83 6.46 -5.01
C LEU A 762 17.37 6.33 -3.58
N ASN A 763 16.84 5.36 -2.82
CA ASN A 763 17.34 5.07 -1.47
C ASN A 763 17.36 3.57 -1.19
N LEU A 764 18.41 2.92 -1.67
CA LEU A 764 18.74 1.52 -1.39
C LEU A 764 19.84 1.36 -0.34
N GLU A 765 20.21 2.45 0.33
CA GLU A 765 21.17 2.39 1.43
C GLU A 765 20.54 1.79 2.69
N PHE A 766 21.41 1.21 3.52
CA PHE A 766 21.05 0.63 4.82
C PHE A 766 20.31 1.62 5.71
N ASP A 767 19.33 1.14 6.46
CA ASP A 767 18.41 2.02 7.20
C ASP A 767 18.85 2.33 8.64
N PHE A 768 19.94 1.75 9.11
CA PHE A 768 20.50 1.95 10.45
C PHE A 768 19.51 1.71 11.60
N LYS A 769 18.50 0.87 11.38
CA LYS A 769 17.69 0.33 12.50
C LYS A 769 18.52 -0.54 13.46
N ARG A 770 19.65 -1.02 12.98
CA ARG A 770 20.65 -1.79 13.71
C ARG A 770 22.04 -1.20 13.48
N LYS A 771 22.99 -1.50 14.37
CA LYS A 771 24.37 -1.00 14.33
C LYS A 771 25.23 -1.92 13.46
N PRO A 772 25.80 -1.43 12.35
CA PRO A 772 26.71 -2.21 11.51
C PRO A 772 28.01 -2.60 12.23
N ILE A 773 28.50 -3.81 11.99
CA ILE A 773 29.77 -4.36 12.48
C ILE A 773 30.42 -5.29 11.44
N ASN A 774 31.71 -5.61 11.60
CA ASN A 774 32.45 -6.54 10.73
C ASN A 774 32.39 -6.23 9.22
N PRO A 775 32.66 -4.98 8.80
CA PRO A 775 32.66 -4.59 7.40
C PRO A 775 33.74 -5.36 6.61
N ARG A 776 33.37 -5.89 5.45
CA ARG A 776 34.25 -6.64 4.54
C ARG A 776 33.74 -6.59 3.11
N MET A 777 34.59 -6.94 2.14
CA MET A 777 34.15 -7.08 0.74
C MET A 777 33.62 -8.48 0.47
N THR A 778 32.52 -8.57 -0.28
CA THR A 778 31.90 -9.82 -0.74
C THR A 778 31.65 -9.77 -2.24
N LYS A 779 31.49 -10.94 -2.86
CA LYS A 779 31.33 -11.07 -4.31
C LYS A 779 29.86 -11.28 -4.65
N ILE A 780 29.37 -10.49 -5.58
CA ILE A 780 28.00 -10.55 -6.10
C ILE A 780 28.07 -10.67 -7.62
N ARG A 781 27.25 -11.55 -8.21
CA ARG A 781 27.14 -11.64 -9.67
C ARG A 781 26.30 -10.47 -10.20
N HIS A 782 26.89 -9.66 -11.07
CA HIS A 782 26.16 -8.66 -11.81
C HIS A 782 25.30 -9.34 -12.89
N PRO A 783 24.06 -8.88 -13.17
CA PRO A 783 23.22 -9.41 -14.25
C PRO A 783 23.89 -9.45 -15.63
N LYS A 784 24.86 -8.55 -15.87
CA LYS A 784 25.75 -8.51 -17.05
C LYS A 784 26.84 -9.61 -17.07
N GLY A 785 26.81 -10.56 -16.14
CA GLY A 785 27.64 -11.77 -16.11
C GLY A 785 28.98 -11.69 -15.35
N HIS A 786 29.48 -10.49 -15.05
CA HIS A 786 30.74 -10.30 -14.30
C HIS A 786 30.51 -10.28 -12.78
N ILE A 787 31.58 -10.49 -11.99
CA ILE A 787 31.53 -10.41 -10.53
C ILE A 787 31.88 -9.00 -10.08
N VAL A 788 31.08 -8.44 -9.17
CA VAL A 788 31.31 -7.14 -8.52
C VAL A 788 31.64 -7.39 -7.04
N GLU A 789 32.70 -6.75 -6.54
CA GLU A 789 32.96 -6.71 -5.10
C GLU A 789 32.15 -5.57 -4.47
N HIS A 790 31.37 -5.89 -3.44
CA HIS A 790 30.55 -4.94 -2.71
C HIS A 790 30.73 -5.14 -1.21
N ILE A 791 30.67 -4.04 -0.46
CA ILE A 791 30.74 -4.07 1.00
C ILE A 791 29.59 -4.88 1.58
N TYR A 792 29.93 -5.66 2.58
CA TYR A 792 29.03 -6.42 3.42
C TYR A 792 29.34 -6.11 4.88
N PHE A 793 28.31 -6.09 5.72
CA PHE A 793 28.49 -6.06 7.16
C PHE A 793 27.35 -6.78 7.87
N ASP A 794 27.68 -7.30 9.05
CA ASP A 794 26.73 -7.82 10.02
C ASP A 794 26.17 -6.67 10.87
N THR A 795 25.20 -6.96 11.74
CA THR A 795 24.66 -5.94 12.65
C THR A 795 24.36 -6.46 14.05
N VAL A 796 24.52 -5.57 15.03
CA VAL A 796 24.09 -5.75 16.43
C VAL A 796 22.98 -4.75 16.77
N PRO A 797 22.15 -5.01 17.79
CA PRO A 797 21.19 -4.00 18.22
C PRO A 797 21.91 -2.75 18.71
N TRP A 798 21.24 -1.60 18.58
CA TRP A 798 21.68 -0.39 19.27
C TRP A 798 21.51 -0.55 20.77
N LYS A 799 22.33 0.15 21.56
CA LYS A 799 22.13 0.20 23.01
C LYS A 799 20.74 0.76 23.34
N ASN A 800 20.39 1.89 22.75
CA ASN A 800 19.07 2.54 22.83
C ASN A 800 18.67 3.08 21.45
N GLU A 801 17.42 3.49 21.30
CA GLU A 801 16.90 4.04 20.04
C GLU A 801 17.52 5.39 19.67
N GLN A 802 17.99 6.17 20.64
CA GLN A 802 18.54 7.52 20.39
C GLN A 802 19.84 7.45 19.61
N GLU A 803 20.74 6.53 19.97
CA GLU A 803 21.98 6.26 19.24
C GLU A 803 21.68 5.92 17.78
N GLY A 804 20.74 5.00 17.54
CA GLY A 804 20.35 4.60 16.19
C GLY A 804 19.73 5.73 15.36
N GLN A 805 18.88 6.57 15.98
CA GLN A 805 18.31 7.74 15.31
C GLN A 805 19.37 8.79 14.97
N GLN A 806 20.32 9.04 15.88
CA GLN A 806 21.42 9.97 15.65
C GLN A 806 22.31 9.50 14.49
N THR A 807 22.72 8.24 14.48
CA THR A 807 23.51 7.66 13.40
C THR A 807 22.76 7.72 12.08
N ARG A 808 21.47 7.37 12.07
CA ARG A 808 20.65 7.44 10.86
C ARG A 808 20.52 8.88 10.33
N ALA A 809 20.33 9.87 11.20
CA ALA A 809 20.25 11.27 10.81
C ALA A 809 21.57 11.78 10.19
N LEU A 810 22.72 11.38 10.74
CA LEU A 810 24.03 11.67 10.16
C LEU A 810 24.17 11.01 8.77
N PHE A 811 23.77 9.75 8.66
CA PHE A 811 23.85 8.98 7.41
C PHE A 811 22.95 9.57 6.32
N ASP A 812 21.75 10.04 6.67
CA ASP A 812 20.86 10.76 5.74
C ASP A 812 21.50 12.04 5.17
N GLY A 813 22.43 12.66 5.90
CA GLY A 813 23.26 13.76 5.41
C GLY A 813 24.43 13.27 4.52
N TRP A 814 25.13 12.22 4.95
CA TRP A 814 26.31 11.68 4.24
C TRP A 814 25.95 11.08 2.88
N ARG A 815 24.85 10.31 2.81
CA ARG A 815 24.43 9.59 1.59
C ARG A 815 23.88 10.48 0.47
N ARG A 816 23.84 11.80 0.67
CA ARG A 816 23.48 12.75 -0.40
C ARG A 816 24.52 12.75 -1.51
N ASP A 817 25.78 12.67 -1.11
CA ASP A 817 26.94 12.78 -2.00
C ASP A 817 27.77 11.49 -2.03
N ASN A 818 27.35 10.44 -1.31
CA ASN A 818 28.09 9.18 -1.17
C ASN A 818 27.15 7.95 -1.23
N CYS A 819 27.70 6.80 -1.64
CA CYS A 819 27.04 5.49 -1.59
C CYS A 819 27.93 4.52 -0.81
N LEU A 820 27.35 3.63 -0.01
CA LEU A 820 28.15 2.65 0.73
C LEU A 820 28.38 1.39 -0.12
N LYS A 821 29.51 1.32 -0.84
CA LYS A 821 29.84 0.19 -1.74
C LYS A 821 31.19 -0.47 -1.44
N THR A 822 32.15 0.27 -0.92
CA THR A 822 33.53 -0.19 -0.74
C THR A 822 34.01 0.02 0.69
N MET A 823 35.15 -0.56 1.03
CA MET A 823 35.82 -0.27 2.32
C MET A 823 36.26 1.20 2.43
N GLU A 824 36.61 1.84 1.33
CA GLU A 824 36.92 3.28 1.32
C GLU A 824 35.69 4.13 1.67
N ASP A 825 34.53 3.80 1.09
CA ASP A 825 33.26 4.46 1.44
C ASP A 825 32.92 4.27 2.92
N TRP A 826 33.19 3.08 3.46
CA TRP A 826 33.01 2.78 4.87
C TRP A 826 33.94 3.59 5.76
N GLU A 827 35.23 3.67 5.44
CA GLU A 827 36.18 4.50 6.17
C GLU A 827 35.79 5.98 6.14
N ASN A 828 35.32 6.48 4.98
CA ASN A 828 34.80 7.83 4.82
C ASN A 828 33.56 8.06 5.70
N TRP A 829 32.64 7.09 5.73
CA TRP A 829 31.46 7.13 6.60
C TRP A 829 31.83 7.13 8.08
N ILE A 830 32.74 6.27 8.52
CA ILE A 830 33.22 6.25 9.92
C ILE A 830 33.90 7.57 10.27
N ASP A 831 34.71 8.11 9.36
CA ASP A 831 35.35 9.42 9.53
C ASP A 831 34.32 10.53 9.76
N TYR A 832 33.31 10.59 8.89
CA TYR A 832 32.25 11.58 8.94
C TYR A 832 31.39 11.44 10.20
N SER A 833 30.93 10.22 10.49
CA SER A 833 29.96 9.94 11.55
C SER A 833 30.53 10.18 12.95
N LYS A 834 31.82 9.87 13.18
CA LYS A 834 32.49 10.14 14.45
C LYS A 834 32.98 11.59 14.58
N THR A 835 33.59 12.14 13.53
CA THR A 835 34.25 13.45 13.61
C THR A 835 33.25 14.61 13.64
N LYS A 836 32.22 14.58 12.78
CA LYS A 836 31.31 15.72 12.63
C LYS A 836 30.57 16.10 13.94
N PRO A 837 30.09 15.14 14.76
CA PRO A 837 29.52 15.46 16.06
C PRO A 837 30.50 16.14 17.03
N LEU A 838 31.75 15.65 17.13
CA LEU A 838 32.75 16.18 18.06
C LEU A 838 33.24 17.59 17.67
N LEU A 839 33.22 17.92 16.38
CA LEU A 839 33.56 19.26 15.91
C LEU A 839 32.47 20.31 16.21
N LYS A 840 31.25 19.89 16.56
CA LYS A 840 30.14 20.82 16.82
C LYS A 840 30.49 21.75 18.00
N GLY A 841 30.40 23.06 17.75
CA GLY A 841 30.74 24.09 18.76
C GLY A 841 32.24 24.41 18.87
N SER A 842 33.12 23.68 18.17
CA SER A 842 34.57 23.93 18.19
C SER A 842 35.04 25.08 17.27
N TYR A 843 34.13 25.61 16.42
CA TYR A 843 34.44 26.50 15.28
C TYR A 843 35.33 25.89 14.20
N ILE A 844 35.77 24.63 14.34
CA ILE A 844 36.38 23.85 13.27
C ILE A 844 35.25 23.15 12.51
N LYS A 845 35.19 23.33 11.19
CA LYS A 845 34.20 22.66 10.35
C LYS A 845 34.77 21.33 9.85
N TYR A 846 33.88 20.34 9.71
CA TYR A 846 34.18 19.14 8.92
C TYR A 846 34.22 19.55 7.45
N GLU A 847 35.39 19.43 6.82
CA GLU A 847 35.65 19.79 5.43
C GLU A 847 36.14 18.55 4.66
N GLU A 848 36.51 18.69 3.39
CA GLU A 848 36.95 17.59 2.52
C GLU A 848 38.09 16.76 3.14
N GLY A 849 39.02 17.40 3.86
CA GLY A 849 40.11 16.73 4.57
C GLY A 849 39.69 15.90 5.80
N GLY A 850 38.41 15.91 6.18
CA GLY A 850 37.85 15.10 7.27
C GLY A 850 38.58 15.27 8.60
N SER A 851 38.72 14.18 9.34
CA SER A 851 39.47 14.16 10.61
C SER A 851 40.96 14.51 10.44
N GLN A 852 41.61 14.09 9.34
CA GLN A 852 43.01 14.42 9.06
C GLN A 852 43.18 15.93 8.94
N GLY A 853 42.25 16.62 8.26
CA GLY A 853 42.24 18.07 8.15
C GLY A 853 42.02 18.76 9.50
N ALA A 854 41.17 18.20 10.36
CA ALA A 854 40.97 18.70 11.71
C ALA A 854 42.23 18.53 12.58
N LEU A 855 42.88 17.36 12.53
CA LEU A 855 44.15 17.09 13.21
C LEU A 855 45.25 18.02 12.71
N LEU A 856 45.37 18.21 11.40
CA LEU A 856 46.35 19.12 10.80
C LEU A 856 46.15 20.55 11.31
N LYS A 857 44.91 21.06 11.32
CA LYS A 857 44.61 22.40 11.86
C LYS A 857 44.98 22.52 13.34
N LEU A 858 44.74 21.49 14.16
CA LEU A 858 45.12 21.51 15.58
C LEU A 858 46.63 21.43 15.76
N ALA A 859 47.32 20.57 15.01
CA ALA A 859 48.77 20.43 15.03
C ALA A 859 49.47 21.74 14.66
N LEU A 860 49.00 22.44 13.62
CA LEU A 860 49.55 23.74 13.23
C LEU A 860 49.34 24.82 14.30
N ARG A 861 48.19 24.82 14.99
CA ARG A 861 47.93 25.74 16.12
C ARG A 861 48.83 25.45 17.31
N ALA A 862 49.00 24.18 17.65
CA ALA A 862 49.88 23.74 18.73
C ALA A 862 51.35 24.06 18.43
N LEU A 863 51.82 23.78 17.20
CA LEU A 863 53.17 24.08 16.74
C LEU A 863 53.45 25.58 16.68
N SER A 864 52.48 26.40 16.24
CA SER A 864 52.63 27.86 16.20
C SER A 864 52.89 28.44 17.60
N LYS A 865 52.20 27.89 18.62
CA LYS A 865 52.28 28.28 20.04
C LYS A 865 53.33 27.53 20.85
N GLU A 866 53.98 26.53 20.25
CA GLU A 866 54.93 25.63 20.92
C GLU A 866 54.35 24.98 22.19
N SER A 867 53.15 24.38 22.03
CA SER A 867 52.35 23.80 23.11
C SER A 867 52.00 22.33 22.86
N TYR A 868 51.63 21.60 23.92
CA TYR A 868 51.19 20.18 23.87
C TYR A 868 52.21 19.25 23.19
N GLY A 869 53.49 19.52 23.43
CA GLY A 869 54.60 18.71 22.90
C GLY A 869 55.04 18.99 21.46
N LEU A 870 54.35 19.88 20.72
CA LEU A 870 54.79 20.29 19.38
C LEU A 870 55.70 21.51 19.47
N THR A 871 56.97 21.38 19.11
CA THR A 871 57.98 22.45 19.17
C THR A 871 58.57 22.77 17.80
N LYS A 872 59.08 23.99 17.60
CA LYS A 872 59.84 24.36 16.38
C LYS A 872 61.27 23.80 16.40
N THR A 873 61.70 23.19 17.51
CA THR A 873 63.03 22.60 17.67
C THR A 873 62.97 21.09 17.49
N ILE A 874 63.49 20.59 16.38
CA ILE A 874 63.47 19.16 16.04
C ILE A 874 64.91 18.66 16.02
N ASN A 875 65.21 17.54 16.70
CA ASN A 875 66.56 16.98 16.83
C ASN A 875 67.62 18.01 17.28
N GLY A 876 67.26 18.88 18.22
CA GLY A 876 68.15 19.92 18.75
C GLY A 876 68.34 21.14 17.83
N LYS A 877 67.69 21.18 16.66
CA LYS A 877 67.78 22.30 15.71
C LYS A 877 66.47 23.05 15.60
N LYS A 878 66.50 24.36 15.85
CA LYS A 878 65.35 25.25 15.65
C LYS A 878 65.13 25.47 14.15
N LEU A 879 63.99 25.02 13.63
CA LEU A 879 63.62 25.18 12.24
C LEU A 879 62.89 26.51 12.01
N THR A 880 63.11 27.10 10.83
CA THR A 880 62.33 28.26 10.37
C THR A 880 60.93 27.83 9.96
N LEU A 881 59.99 28.80 9.91
CA LEU A 881 58.62 28.51 9.45
C LEU A 881 58.59 27.89 8.05
N LYS A 882 59.43 28.37 7.13
CA LYS A 882 59.56 27.81 5.78
C LYS A 882 60.02 26.36 5.81
N GLN A 883 61.03 26.03 6.63
CA GLN A 883 61.52 24.66 6.78
C GLN A 883 60.48 23.74 7.42
N LEU A 884 59.66 24.25 8.36
CA LEU A 884 58.54 23.50 8.92
C LEU A 884 57.45 23.25 7.88
N THR A 885 57.12 24.25 7.04
CA THR A 885 56.20 24.07 5.90
C THR A 885 56.71 23.01 4.93
N GLU A 886 57.98 23.08 4.53
CA GLU A 886 58.64 22.07 3.68
C GLU A 886 58.62 20.68 4.34
N LEU A 887 58.79 20.58 5.66
CA LEU A 887 58.74 19.32 6.40
C LEU A 887 57.37 18.63 6.29
N PHE A 888 56.27 19.36 6.47
CA PHE A 888 54.91 18.82 6.27
C PHE A 888 54.66 18.45 4.80
N ASN A 889 55.07 19.30 3.86
CA ASN A 889 54.88 19.07 2.42
C ASN A 889 55.66 17.84 1.92
N ASN A 890 56.90 17.65 2.38
CA ASN A 890 57.74 16.50 2.05
C ASN A 890 57.18 15.19 2.62
N ALA A 891 56.45 15.26 3.73
CA ALA A 891 55.75 14.11 4.32
C ALA A 891 54.39 13.81 3.65
N GLY A 892 53.99 14.59 2.63
CA GLY A 892 52.73 14.42 1.92
C GLY A 892 51.54 15.20 2.51
N PHE A 893 51.73 15.94 3.61
CA PHE A 893 50.69 16.73 4.27
C PHE A 893 50.74 18.18 3.81
N ARG A 894 50.23 18.45 2.60
CA ARG A 894 50.33 19.77 1.96
C ARG A 894 49.71 20.88 2.82
N ILE A 895 50.51 21.89 3.15
CA ILE A 895 50.07 23.12 3.84
C ILE A 895 50.57 24.37 3.11
N ALA A 896 49.80 25.46 3.19
CA ALA A 896 50.18 26.75 2.63
C ALA A 896 51.39 27.37 3.36
N ASP A 897 52.18 28.16 2.66
CA ASP A 897 53.42 28.77 3.20
C ASP A 897 53.21 29.56 4.50
N ASN A 898 52.05 30.20 4.65
CA ASN A 898 51.66 30.99 5.81
C ASN A 898 50.74 30.24 6.80
N ALA A 899 50.52 28.93 6.64
CA ALA A 899 49.55 28.19 7.47
C ALA A 899 49.94 28.16 8.96
N ILE A 900 51.24 28.01 9.27
CA ILE A 900 51.76 28.00 10.64
C ILE A 900 51.67 29.40 11.27
N SER A 901 51.99 30.45 10.50
CA SER A 901 51.91 31.84 10.98
C SER A 901 50.46 32.28 11.21
N ASN A 902 49.55 31.94 10.30
CA ASN A 902 48.12 32.30 10.41
C ASN A 902 47.43 31.61 11.59
N SER A 903 48.00 30.50 12.09
CA SER A 903 47.46 29.76 13.22
C SER A 903 47.80 30.38 14.59
N ARG A 904 48.65 31.42 14.64
CA ARG A 904 49.18 32.01 15.88
C ARG A 904 48.07 32.54 16.80
N ASP A 905 47.15 33.33 16.25
CA ASP A 905 46.08 33.98 17.02
C ASP A 905 44.82 33.12 17.13
N THR A 906 44.79 31.96 16.46
CA THR A 906 43.65 31.06 16.51
C THR A 906 43.67 30.22 17.79
N ALA A 907 42.54 30.11 18.49
CA ALA A 907 42.45 29.29 19.71
C ALA A 907 42.64 27.79 19.41
N PHE A 908 43.41 27.12 20.27
CA PHE A 908 43.45 25.66 20.29
C PHE A 908 42.19 25.16 21.02
N ARG A 909 41.55 24.14 20.47
CA ARG A 909 40.33 23.55 21.05
C ARG A 909 40.66 22.11 21.42
N PRO A 910 40.80 21.80 22.71
CA PRO A 910 41.25 20.47 23.14
C PRO A 910 40.13 19.44 23.02
N ASN A 911 40.50 18.17 22.89
CA ASN A 911 39.66 16.98 23.03
C ASN A 911 38.50 16.88 22.01
N ILE A 912 38.73 17.27 20.76
CA ILE A 912 37.68 17.33 19.71
C ILE A 912 37.89 16.33 18.56
N LEU A 913 38.95 15.52 18.56
CA LEU A 913 39.20 14.51 17.53
C LEU A 913 38.62 13.14 17.92
N ALA A 914 38.12 12.42 16.92
CA ALA A 914 37.73 11.01 17.02
C ALA A 914 38.84 10.09 16.53
N ALA A 915 38.86 8.84 16.97
CA ALA A 915 39.72 7.81 16.41
C ALA A 915 39.13 7.32 15.09
N THR A 916 39.81 7.64 13.98
CA THR A 916 39.39 7.22 12.63
C THR A 916 40.60 6.79 11.81
N PRO A 917 40.48 5.80 10.91
CA PRO A 917 41.60 5.34 10.09
C PRO A 917 42.25 6.47 9.28
N ARG A 918 41.44 7.42 8.80
CA ARG A 918 41.85 8.51 7.92
C ARG A 918 42.90 9.44 8.53
N LEU A 919 42.89 9.66 9.85
CA LEU A 919 43.87 10.54 10.49
C LEU A 919 45.16 9.83 10.94
N ILE A 920 45.18 8.50 10.96
CA ILE A 920 46.28 7.71 11.55
C ILE A 920 47.63 7.98 10.85
N PRO A 921 47.71 8.08 9.51
CA PRO A 921 48.98 8.38 8.85
C PRO A 921 49.61 9.70 9.32
N LEU A 922 48.80 10.77 9.46
CA LEU A 922 49.26 12.06 9.96
C LEU A 922 49.65 11.98 11.45
N LEU A 923 48.84 11.33 12.28
CA LEU A 923 49.13 11.19 13.70
C LEU A 923 50.44 10.45 13.94
N ARG A 924 50.67 9.34 13.24
CA ARG A 924 51.91 8.57 13.32
C ARG A 924 53.12 9.41 12.95
N TRP A 925 53.02 10.16 11.85
CA TRP A 925 54.10 11.04 11.43
C TRP A 925 54.37 12.15 12.45
N LEU A 926 53.32 12.74 13.03
CA LEU A 926 53.43 13.76 14.08
C LEU A 926 54.13 13.20 15.32
N ILE A 927 53.73 12.03 15.82
CA ILE A 927 54.37 11.42 17.01
C ILE A 927 55.82 11.02 16.74
N THR A 928 56.13 10.55 15.53
CA THR A 928 57.51 10.20 15.14
C THR A 928 58.40 11.44 15.04
N THR A 929 57.84 12.55 14.56
CA THR A 929 58.56 13.82 14.35
C THR A 929 58.63 14.67 15.63
N PHE A 930 57.61 14.57 16.48
CA PHE A 930 57.45 15.27 17.76
C PHE A 930 57.14 14.25 18.86
N PRO A 931 58.17 13.55 19.39
CA PRO A 931 57.99 12.46 20.36
C PRO A 931 57.29 12.88 21.65
N ASP A 932 57.39 14.16 22.02
CA ASP A 932 56.79 14.72 23.24
C ASP A 932 55.31 15.11 23.07
N MET A 933 54.70 14.86 21.89
CA MET A 933 53.31 15.22 21.60
C MET A 933 52.32 14.62 22.61
N GLU A 934 51.56 15.48 23.28
CA GLU A 934 50.55 15.12 24.29
C GLU A 934 49.20 14.80 23.60
N ILE A 935 49.06 13.57 23.09
CA ILE A 935 47.89 13.15 22.28
C ILE A 935 46.55 13.29 23.01
N GLU A 936 46.53 13.18 24.34
CA GLU A 936 45.36 13.31 25.19
C GLU A 936 44.68 14.68 25.10
N HIS A 937 45.39 15.73 24.68
CA HIS A 937 44.82 17.06 24.48
C HIS A 937 44.13 17.22 23.13
N PHE A 938 44.31 16.28 22.20
CA PHE A 938 43.75 16.33 20.85
C PHE A 938 42.47 15.50 20.73
N PHE A 939 42.43 14.32 21.33
CA PHE A 939 41.35 13.34 21.18
C PHE A 939 40.28 13.44 22.28
N HIS A 940 39.04 13.17 21.92
CA HIS A 940 37.98 13.00 22.91
C HIS A 940 38.34 11.84 23.85
N LYS A 941 37.96 11.94 25.13
CA LYS A 941 38.37 10.98 26.16
C LYS A 941 37.98 9.54 25.81
N ASP A 942 36.77 9.37 25.28
CA ASP A 942 36.21 8.06 24.90
C ASP A 942 36.89 7.43 23.67
N GLU A 943 37.70 8.20 22.93
CA GLU A 943 38.36 7.77 21.70
C GLU A 943 39.86 7.47 21.91
N LEU A 944 40.39 7.75 23.12
CA LEU A 944 41.83 7.64 23.41
C LEU A 944 42.35 6.20 23.35
N ASP A 945 41.59 5.24 23.84
CA ASP A 945 42.01 3.83 23.81
C ASP A 945 41.97 3.28 22.39
N GLU A 946 40.95 3.66 21.61
CA GLU A 946 40.80 3.27 20.22
C GLU A 946 41.93 3.82 19.35
N VAL A 947 42.29 5.11 19.48
CA VAL A 947 43.40 5.68 18.70
C VAL A 947 44.74 5.05 19.07
N LYS A 948 44.98 4.75 20.36
CA LYS A 948 46.19 4.04 20.80
C LYS A 948 46.27 2.63 20.21
N MET A 949 45.12 1.94 20.11
CA MET A 949 45.04 0.63 19.47
C MET A 949 45.33 0.73 17.96
N MET A 950 44.72 1.70 17.27
CA MET A 950 44.96 1.93 15.84
C MET A 950 46.44 2.22 15.55
N LEU A 951 47.13 2.99 16.40
CA LEU A 951 48.56 3.29 16.24
C LEU A 951 49.47 2.06 16.39
N LYS A 952 49.07 1.06 17.19
CA LYS A 952 49.80 -0.20 17.38
C LYS A 952 49.60 -1.20 16.24
N ASN A 953 48.43 -1.18 15.60
CA ASN A 953 48.02 -2.13 14.56
C ASN A 953 48.34 -1.67 13.13
N SER A 954 48.55 -0.36 12.94
CA SER A 954 49.05 0.21 11.68
C SER A 954 50.55 -0.03 11.55
#